data_AF-W2WY33-F1
#
_entry.id   AF-W2WY33-F1
#
_cell.length_a   1.000
_cell.length_b   1.000
_cell.length_c   1.000
_cell.angle_alpha   90.00
_cell.angle_beta   90.00
_cell.angle_gamma   90.00
#
_symmetry.space_group_name_H-M   'P 1'
#
loop_
_entity.id
_entity.type
_entity.pdbx_description
1 polymer ?
#
loop_
_entity_poly.entity_id
_entity_poly.type
_entity_poly.pdbx_seq_one_letter_code
_entity_poly.pdbx_strand_id
1 'polypeptide(L)'
;MGAELKIAYEGGEAERAARHFVDNSASAVAYKRVENACAAVKNEEVDFAVLPIESSTLGSIHANYDLLLKYGLHVVGEYDQQESSTPEQEADSTSYTRFLLLSKKEDLALDDMTTGVEFKTSLVFGFKDSTAKGMLTRALTVFSQRDLDLTKIESRPWDGEAPQQNGEESVDTRRYKYLFYVDVQGHLTDANLAAAMRRLSEICAFVRILGSYATSQSAETVTAELSSKTGRDETGTNITMADKYPLNPMFQKVTVAKTVLIHGQTKQMEAEGKQVWSLCVGEPDYNPNERVLAAGAKAMIEGNIKYAHMKGLVELRDLISTYLEKAKGLKYDPATEVLVSNGAQQSVYQALYTVCRPGQKVIIPTPYWLNYPEIVKLVYAEPIPLRTTLEENYLINPEELEKTLTTHPDAKAIILCNPSNPSGTLHSPEHLELIATVLRKPQFRHIVVVSDEIYEQLLYQDEGAPERKHVSFATLPGMYERTLLVNGFSKAHAMTGLRVGFLAAPKYYIDPCTLLQAQLTSCPNTVGQVAAVEALKYELECMDKGERRITEVMKNLDTKRRYIVKRLTAMPNVRFAYPTSAFYVFLDLSSYFKDKKAFTADKSVALMSVDDFCAHLLQDSHIAVVPGSEFGDEFGMRISYASSMEAIAHAMDGMENLLKSLVFE
;
A
#
# COMPACT_ATOMS: atom_id res chain seq x y z
N MET A 1 23.55 -24.20 -8.02
CA MET A 1 24.83 -23.57 -8.41
C MET A 1 24.45 -22.37 -9.27
N GLY A 2 24.50 -21.16 -8.71
CA GLY A 2 24.33 -19.93 -9.49
C GLY A 2 25.61 -19.64 -10.26
N ALA A 3 25.50 -19.06 -11.46
CA ALA A 3 26.65 -18.73 -12.30
C ALA A 3 27.38 -17.48 -11.76
N GLU A 4 28.70 -17.57 -11.70
CA GLU A 4 29.65 -16.51 -11.33
C GLU A 4 29.48 -15.26 -12.22
N LEU A 5 29.61 -14.07 -11.62
CA LEU A 5 29.59 -12.78 -12.34
C LEU A 5 30.78 -12.70 -13.28
N LYS A 6 30.54 -12.32 -14.55
CA LYS A 6 31.55 -12.34 -15.61
C LYS A 6 31.73 -10.97 -16.24
N ILE A 7 32.94 -10.45 -16.16
CA ILE A 7 33.34 -9.20 -16.81
C ILE A 7 34.27 -9.48 -17.98
N ALA A 8 33.83 -9.12 -19.18
CA ALA A 8 34.61 -9.30 -20.40
C ALA A 8 35.57 -8.13 -20.62
N TYR A 9 36.79 -8.43 -21.07
CA TYR A 9 37.78 -7.41 -21.41
C TYR A 9 38.66 -7.88 -22.59
N GLU A 10 39.35 -6.94 -23.25
CA GLU A 10 40.38 -7.24 -24.25
C GLU A 10 41.73 -6.62 -23.82
N GLY A 11 42.77 -7.46 -23.68
CA GLY A 11 44.14 -7.00 -23.40
C GLY A 11 44.45 -6.80 -21.91
N GLY A 12 45.74 -6.69 -21.58
CA GLY A 12 46.22 -6.66 -20.19
C GLY A 12 45.88 -5.37 -19.43
N GLU A 13 45.82 -4.23 -20.11
CA GLU A 13 45.45 -2.96 -19.47
C GLU A 13 43.97 -2.92 -19.06
N ALA A 14 43.10 -3.52 -19.89
CA ALA A 14 41.69 -3.66 -19.61
C ALA A 14 41.40 -4.74 -18.55
N GLU A 15 42.29 -5.72 -18.36
CA GLU A 15 42.19 -6.68 -17.24
C GLU A 15 42.29 -5.96 -15.90
N ARG A 16 43.25 -5.03 -15.77
CA ARG A 16 43.44 -4.25 -14.55
C ARG A 16 42.25 -3.34 -14.27
N ALA A 17 41.71 -2.69 -15.31
CA ALA A 17 40.48 -1.91 -15.20
C ALA A 17 39.27 -2.80 -14.86
N ALA A 18 39.16 -4.00 -15.43
CA ALA A 18 38.11 -4.95 -15.07
C ALA A 18 38.17 -5.33 -13.57
N ARG A 19 39.36 -5.60 -13.04
CA ARG A 19 39.58 -5.84 -11.61
C ARG A 19 39.37 -4.61 -10.72
N HIS A 20 39.27 -3.42 -11.28
CA HIS A 20 38.86 -2.23 -10.52
C HIS A 20 37.34 -2.21 -10.32
N PHE A 21 36.57 -2.67 -11.31
CA PHE A 21 35.11 -2.70 -11.22
C PHE A 21 34.57 -3.92 -10.48
N VAL A 22 35.36 -4.99 -10.36
CA VAL A 22 34.94 -6.22 -9.64
C VAL A 22 36.00 -6.67 -8.64
N ASP A 23 35.57 -7.09 -7.45
CA ASP A 23 36.41 -7.68 -6.42
C ASP A 23 36.83 -9.13 -6.77
N ASN A 24 37.43 -9.87 -5.82
CA ASN A 24 37.89 -11.24 -6.06
C ASN A 24 36.75 -12.28 -6.21
N SER A 25 35.48 -11.89 -6.10
CA SER A 25 34.31 -12.78 -6.20
C SER A 25 33.76 -12.92 -7.62
N ALA A 26 34.22 -12.10 -8.57
CA ALA A 26 33.83 -12.17 -9.99
C ALA A 26 34.96 -12.69 -10.90
N SER A 27 34.58 -13.36 -11.99
CA SER A 27 35.52 -13.84 -13.01
C SER A 27 35.73 -12.83 -14.12
N ALA A 28 36.99 -12.45 -14.35
CA ALA A 28 37.38 -11.66 -15.50
C ALA A 28 37.61 -12.58 -16.71
N VAL A 29 36.88 -12.38 -17.81
CA VAL A 29 36.90 -13.21 -19.02
C VAL A 29 37.59 -12.49 -20.16
N ALA A 30 38.77 -12.98 -20.57
CA ALA A 30 39.52 -12.39 -21.68
C ALA A 30 38.90 -12.75 -23.05
N TYR A 31 38.70 -11.73 -23.89
CA TYR A 31 38.32 -11.88 -25.30
C TYR A 31 39.45 -11.38 -26.22
N LYS A 32 39.52 -11.94 -27.43
CA LYS A 32 40.53 -11.57 -28.44
C LYS A 32 40.25 -10.25 -29.16
N ARG A 33 39.02 -9.73 -29.06
CA ARG A 33 38.54 -8.51 -29.73
C ARG A 33 37.43 -7.87 -28.89
N VAL A 34 37.41 -6.54 -28.77
CA VAL A 34 36.40 -5.77 -28.04
C VAL A 34 34.98 -6.05 -28.57
N GLU A 35 34.84 -6.19 -29.88
CA GLU A 35 33.55 -6.49 -30.51
C GLU A 35 32.94 -7.80 -29.99
N ASN A 36 33.77 -8.82 -29.72
CA ASN A 36 33.29 -10.08 -29.16
C ASN A 36 32.88 -9.93 -27.70
N ALA A 37 33.58 -9.10 -26.92
CA ALA A 37 33.18 -8.78 -25.55
C ALA A 37 31.80 -8.07 -25.52
N CYS A 38 31.57 -7.11 -26.43
CA CYS A 38 30.28 -6.43 -26.55
C CYS A 38 29.15 -7.37 -27.00
N ALA A 39 29.44 -8.25 -27.96
CA ALA A 39 28.49 -9.26 -28.42
C ALA A 39 28.11 -10.23 -27.30
N ALA A 40 29.09 -10.66 -26.50
CA ALA A 40 28.86 -11.53 -25.34
C ALA A 40 27.96 -10.87 -24.30
N VAL A 41 28.11 -9.56 -24.02
CA VAL A 41 27.18 -8.82 -23.13
C VAL A 41 25.78 -8.76 -23.72
N LYS A 42 25.64 -8.47 -25.01
CA LYS A 42 24.31 -8.41 -25.66
C LYS A 42 23.58 -9.77 -25.62
N ASN A 43 24.33 -10.85 -25.79
CA ASN A 43 23.85 -12.22 -25.75
C ASN A 43 23.71 -12.77 -24.32
N GLU A 44 24.06 -11.99 -23.29
CA GLU A 44 24.02 -12.37 -21.88
C GLU A 44 24.95 -13.56 -21.52
N GLU A 45 26.01 -13.78 -22.31
CA GLU A 45 27.08 -14.75 -22.04
C GLU A 45 28.02 -14.28 -20.92
N VAL A 46 28.14 -12.96 -20.77
CA VAL A 46 28.86 -12.23 -19.72
C VAL A 46 28.00 -11.04 -19.27
N ASP A 47 28.21 -10.55 -18.06
CA ASP A 47 27.36 -9.52 -17.44
C ASP A 47 27.76 -8.11 -17.85
N PHE A 48 29.07 -7.90 -17.97
CA PHE A 48 29.65 -6.61 -18.27
C PHE A 48 30.78 -6.72 -19.29
N ALA A 49 31.09 -5.61 -19.95
CA ALA A 49 32.31 -5.45 -20.72
C ALA A 49 33.03 -4.16 -20.32
N VAL A 50 34.35 -4.23 -20.23
CA VAL A 50 35.22 -3.08 -19.96
C VAL A 50 35.95 -2.70 -21.23
N LEU A 51 35.73 -1.48 -21.69
CA LEU A 51 36.27 -0.98 -22.94
C LEU A 51 37.13 0.26 -22.70
N PRO A 52 38.36 0.31 -23.25
CA PRO A 52 39.08 1.55 -23.34
C PRO A 52 38.38 2.44 -24.36
N ILE A 53 38.13 3.68 -23.98
CA ILE A 53 37.33 4.62 -24.78
C ILE A 53 38.14 5.86 -25.14
N GLU A 54 39.16 6.17 -24.35
CA GLU A 54 40.11 7.25 -24.61
C GLU A 54 41.44 6.94 -23.93
N SER A 55 42.56 7.36 -24.54
CA SER A 55 43.85 7.44 -23.86
C SER A 55 44.58 8.73 -24.20
N SER A 56 45.49 9.15 -23.33
CA SER A 56 46.42 10.25 -23.56
C SER A 56 47.27 10.08 -24.83
N THR A 57 47.51 8.83 -25.25
CA THR A 57 48.40 8.47 -26.37
C THR A 57 47.68 8.33 -27.71
N LEU A 58 46.45 7.82 -27.72
CA LEU A 58 45.68 7.53 -28.94
C LEU A 58 44.46 8.44 -29.12
N GLY A 59 44.12 9.25 -28.12
CA GLY A 59 42.89 10.04 -28.08
C GLY A 59 41.64 9.14 -27.97
N SER A 60 40.51 9.63 -28.46
CA SER A 60 39.23 8.90 -28.46
C SER A 60 39.29 7.65 -29.34
N ILE A 61 39.02 6.47 -28.77
CA ILE A 61 38.97 5.19 -29.48
C ILE A 61 37.58 5.03 -30.10
N HIS A 62 37.33 5.75 -31.18
CA HIS A 62 35.99 5.88 -31.73
C HIS A 62 35.33 4.55 -32.12
N ALA A 63 36.11 3.56 -32.58
CA ALA A 63 35.58 2.25 -32.94
C ALA A 63 34.85 1.57 -31.77
N ASN A 64 35.26 1.84 -30.53
CA ASN A 64 34.64 1.29 -29.34
C ASN A 64 33.34 2.01 -28.96
N TYR A 65 33.25 3.33 -29.17
CA TYR A 65 32.00 4.09 -29.02
C TYR A 65 30.89 3.58 -29.96
N ASP A 66 31.24 3.20 -31.19
CA ASP A 66 30.27 2.68 -32.16
C ASP A 66 29.66 1.34 -31.71
N LEU A 67 30.42 0.54 -30.93
CA LEU A 67 29.94 -0.74 -30.42
C LEU A 67 28.81 -0.58 -29.40
N LEU A 68 28.79 0.48 -28.60
CA LEU A 68 27.68 0.80 -27.69
C LEU A 68 26.39 1.03 -28.49
N LEU A 69 26.50 1.69 -29.64
CA LEU A 69 25.38 1.91 -30.55
C LEU A 69 24.94 0.62 -31.24
N LYS A 70 25.87 -0.09 -31.87
CA LYS A 70 25.62 -1.34 -32.60
C LYS A 70 24.98 -2.42 -31.72
N TYR A 71 25.48 -2.58 -30.49
CA TYR A 71 25.00 -3.60 -29.56
C TYR A 71 23.94 -3.09 -28.59
N GLY A 72 23.59 -1.80 -28.60
CA GLY A 72 22.56 -1.27 -27.70
C GLY A 72 22.96 -1.39 -26.23
N LEU A 73 24.23 -1.17 -25.92
CA LEU A 73 24.75 -1.26 -24.55
C LEU A 73 24.70 0.11 -23.86
N HIS A 74 24.65 0.08 -22.53
CA HIS A 74 24.56 1.23 -21.64
C HIS A 74 25.83 1.34 -20.79
N VAL A 75 26.26 2.57 -20.52
CA VAL A 75 27.39 2.87 -19.65
C VAL A 75 26.89 2.93 -18.21
N VAL A 76 27.48 2.11 -17.35
CA VAL A 76 27.05 1.96 -15.95
C VAL A 76 28.15 2.37 -14.95
N GLY A 77 29.35 2.65 -15.45
CA GLY A 77 30.47 3.17 -14.66
C GLY A 77 31.64 3.59 -15.55
N GLU A 78 32.57 4.34 -14.98
CA GLU A 78 33.84 4.70 -15.62
C GLU A 78 35.02 4.58 -14.65
N TYR A 79 36.21 4.40 -15.22
CA TYR A 79 37.45 4.34 -14.47
C TYR A 79 38.59 4.95 -15.29
N ASP A 80 39.21 6.00 -14.74
CA ASP A 80 40.41 6.62 -15.30
C ASP A 80 41.64 5.96 -14.69
N GLN A 81 42.30 5.12 -15.49
CA GLN A 81 43.47 4.37 -15.07
C GLN A 81 44.74 5.14 -15.42
N GLN A 82 45.53 5.53 -14.42
CA GLN A 82 46.86 6.10 -14.65
C GLN A 82 47.86 5.03 -15.11
N GLU A 83 48.69 5.38 -16.09
CA GLU A 83 49.79 4.52 -16.54
C GLU A 83 50.96 4.64 -15.56
N SER A 84 51.36 3.53 -14.95
CA SER A 84 52.53 3.52 -14.06
C SER A 84 53.80 3.58 -14.88
N SER A 85 54.57 4.66 -14.78
CA SER A 85 55.94 4.67 -15.29
C SER A 85 56.82 3.76 -14.42
N THR A 86 57.68 2.95 -15.05
CA THR A 86 58.81 2.33 -14.36
C THR A 86 59.72 3.41 -13.76
N PRO A 87 60.49 3.13 -12.69
CA PRO A 87 61.24 4.15 -11.91
C PRO A 87 62.28 4.98 -12.67
N GLU A 88 62.52 4.70 -13.95
CA GLU A 88 63.54 5.32 -14.80
C GLU A 88 62.98 6.35 -15.80
N GLN A 89 61.68 6.66 -15.74
CA GLN A 89 61.08 7.78 -16.48
C GLN A 89 60.42 8.71 -15.47
N GLU A 90 60.86 9.98 -15.44
CA GLU A 90 60.16 11.06 -14.72
C GLU A 90 58.67 10.93 -15.04
N ALA A 91 57.85 10.74 -14.00
CA ALA A 91 56.43 10.54 -14.14
C ALA A 91 55.83 11.71 -14.92
N ASP A 92 55.51 11.48 -16.19
CA ASP A 92 54.61 12.38 -16.89
C ASP A 92 53.25 12.15 -16.24
N SER A 93 52.89 13.00 -15.28
CA SER A 93 51.71 12.87 -14.41
C SER A 93 50.39 13.04 -15.18
N THR A 94 50.40 12.83 -16.49
CA THR A 94 49.35 13.14 -17.46
C THR A 94 48.95 11.95 -18.32
N SER A 95 49.64 10.80 -18.26
CA SER A 95 49.26 9.62 -19.05
C SER A 95 48.16 8.78 -18.37
N TYR A 96 47.02 8.64 -19.05
CA TYR A 96 45.87 7.90 -18.55
C TYR A 96 45.12 7.20 -19.69
N THR A 97 44.42 6.13 -19.35
CA THR A 97 43.43 5.49 -20.21
C THR A 97 42.09 5.45 -19.48
N ARG A 98 41.05 5.98 -20.12
CA ARG A 98 39.67 5.99 -19.63
C ARG A 98 38.94 4.75 -20.10
N PHE A 99 38.40 4.00 -19.13
CA PHE A 99 37.62 2.80 -19.36
C PHE A 99 36.15 3.04 -19.03
N LEU A 100 35.25 2.50 -19.86
CA LEU A 100 33.83 2.43 -19.56
C LEU A 100 33.43 1.01 -19.22
N LEU A 101 32.58 0.88 -18.20
CA LEU A 101 31.87 -0.34 -17.87
C LEU A 101 30.52 -0.35 -18.58
N LEU A 102 30.29 -1.39 -19.38
CA LEU A 102 29.10 -1.51 -20.22
C LEU A 102 28.20 -2.66 -19.78
N SER A 103 26.89 -2.45 -19.84
CA SER A 103 25.89 -3.49 -19.63
C SER A 103 24.75 -3.43 -20.66
N LYS A 104 23.98 -4.51 -20.76
CA LYS A 104 22.72 -4.55 -21.53
C LYS A 104 21.58 -3.83 -20.81
N LYS A 105 21.62 -3.78 -19.48
CA LYS A 105 20.57 -3.19 -18.63
C LYS A 105 20.94 -1.75 -18.25
N GLU A 106 20.01 -0.81 -18.45
CA GLU A 106 20.22 0.63 -18.20
C GLU A 106 20.11 1.00 -16.71
N ASP A 107 19.28 0.29 -15.95
CA ASP A 107 18.97 0.55 -14.54
C ASP A 107 20.08 0.16 -13.55
N LEU A 108 21.18 -0.42 -14.05
CA LEU A 108 22.33 -0.82 -13.25
C LEU A 108 23.23 0.35 -12.84
N ALA A 109 23.04 1.54 -13.40
CA ALA A 109 23.82 2.72 -13.03
C ALA A 109 23.35 3.30 -11.68
N LEU A 110 24.25 3.94 -10.92
CA LEU A 110 23.99 4.45 -9.57
C LEU A 110 22.95 5.58 -9.54
N ASP A 111 22.12 5.61 -8.49
CA ASP A 111 21.07 6.61 -8.30
C ASP A 111 21.62 7.88 -7.58
N ASP A 112 21.07 9.06 -7.90
CA ASP A 112 21.47 10.41 -7.42
C ASP A 112 21.38 10.65 -5.90
N MET A 113 20.89 9.68 -5.13
CA MET A 113 20.70 9.80 -3.68
C MET A 113 22.00 9.57 -2.88
N THR A 114 23.10 9.23 -3.55
CA THR A 114 24.40 8.97 -2.92
C THR A 114 25.13 10.29 -2.64
N THR A 115 25.01 10.78 -1.41
CA THR A 115 25.64 12.05 -0.99
C THR A 115 27.16 12.00 -1.11
N GLY A 116 27.75 12.95 -1.86
CA GLY A 116 29.21 13.13 -1.96
C GLY A 116 29.87 12.44 -3.15
N VAL A 117 29.11 11.92 -4.12
CA VAL A 117 29.62 11.29 -5.35
C VAL A 117 29.36 12.18 -6.56
N GLU A 118 30.35 12.35 -7.43
CA GLU A 118 30.18 13.05 -8.70
C GLU A 118 29.56 12.14 -9.76
N PHE A 119 28.60 12.67 -10.52
CA PHE A 119 27.90 11.95 -11.58
C PHE A 119 28.19 12.54 -12.96
N LYS A 120 28.12 11.68 -13.97
CA LYS A 120 28.26 12.03 -15.38
C LYS A 120 27.21 11.31 -16.20
N THR A 121 26.60 12.03 -17.13
CA THR A 121 25.68 11.49 -18.13
C THR A 121 26.34 11.55 -19.49
N SER A 122 26.58 10.38 -20.08
CA SER A 122 27.09 10.22 -21.44
C SER A 122 25.92 10.09 -22.42
N LEU A 123 25.96 10.83 -23.52
CA LEU A 123 24.97 10.73 -24.58
C LEU A 123 25.60 10.93 -25.97
N VAL A 124 24.84 10.56 -27.00
CA VAL A 124 25.20 10.79 -28.38
C VAL A 124 24.02 11.38 -29.15
N PHE A 125 24.29 12.36 -29.99
CA PHE A 125 23.27 12.98 -30.83
C PHE A 125 23.76 13.27 -32.25
N GLY A 126 22.80 13.41 -33.18
CA GLY A 126 23.03 13.71 -34.58
C GLY A 126 21.96 14.63 -35.16
N PHE A 127 22.34 15.41 -36.16
CA PHE A 127 21.44 16.37 -36.83
C PHE A 127 20.84 15.78 -38.11
N LYS A 128 19.62 16.20 -38.45
CA LYS A 128 18.92 15.80 -39.69
C LYS A 128 19.62 16.27 -40.96
N ASP A 129 20.24 17.45 -40.88
CA ASP A 129 21.03 18.09 -41.92
C ASP A 129 22.31 18.64 -41.29
N SER A 130 23.38 17.85 -41.37
CA SER A 130 24.70 18.21 -40.85
C SER A 130 25.36 19.40 -41.58
N THR A 131 24.71 19.97 -42.62
CA THR A 131 25.22 21.12 -43.38
C THR A 131 24.55 22.44 -43.01
N ALA A 132 23.49 22.40 -42.18
CA ALA A 132 22.85 23.60 -41.66
C ALA A 132 23.79 24.37 -40.72
N LYS A 133 24.00 25.67 -41.00
CA LYS A 133 24.95 26.51 -40.25
C LYS A 133 24.49 26.71 -38.79
N GLY A 134 25.41 26.52 -37.85
CA GLY A 134 25.22 26.82 -36.43
C GLY A 134 24.44 25.78 -35.61
N MET A 135 24.17 24.58 -36.15
CA MET A 135 23.43 23.53 -35.43
C MET A 135 24.14 23.06 -34.16
N LEU A 136 25.46 22.83 -34.24
CA LEU A 136 26.24 22.44 -33.06
C LEU A 136 26.17 23.52 -31.98
N THR A 137 26.36 24.80 -32.34
CA THR A 137 26.24 25.91 -31.39
C THR A 137 24.88 25.92 -30.69
N ARG A 138 23.79 25.70 -31.43
CA ARG A 138 22.44 25.64 -30.85
C ARG A 138 22.27 24.46 -29.91
N ALA A 139 22.80 23.29 -30.26
CA ALA A 139 22.78 22.11 -29.40
C ALA A 139 23.57 22.35 -28.09
N LEU A 140 24.77 22.94 -28.18
CA LEU A 140 25.58 23.23 -26.99
C LEU A 140 24.97 24.32 -26.10
N THR A 141 24.24 25.28 -26.69
CA THR A 141 23.51 26.32 -25.94
C THR A 141 22.47 25.71 -24.99
N VAL A 142 21.96 24.51 -25.28
CA VAL A 142 20.97 23.83 -24.43
C VAL A 142 21.54 23.54 -23.04
N PHE A 143 22.83 23.18 -22.96
CA PHE A 143 23.54 22.88 -21.73
C PHE A 143 23.95 24.16 -21.01
N SER A 144 24.60 25.09 -21.72
CA SER A 144 25.11 26.32 -21.11
C SER A 144 24.02 27.24 -20.54
N GLN A 145 22.80 27.23 -21.10
CA GLN A 145 21.67 28.01 -20.57
C GLN A 145 21.11 27.47 -19.24
N ARG A 146 21.57 26.30 -18.81
CA ARG A 146 21.06 25.58 -17.64
C ARG A 146 22.15 25.28 -16.61
N ASP A 147 23.28 25.99 -16.73
CA ASP A 147 24.45 25.83 -15.85
C ASP A 147 24.95 24.37 -15.80
N LEU A 148 24.90 23.67 -16.95
CA LEU A 148 25.40 22.30 -17.09
C LEU A 148 26.77 22.30 -17.76
N ASP A 149 27.74 21.72 -17.08
CA ASP A 149 29.12 21.60 -17.56
C ASP A 149 29.28 20.38 -18.48
N LEU A 150 29.92 20.62 -19.63
CA LEU A 150 30.33 19.56 -20.55
C LEU A 150 31.76 19.16 -20.23
N THR A 151 31.96 17.91 -19.80
CA THR A 151 33.31 17.39 -19.52
C THR A 151 33.98 16.83 -20.78
N LYS A 152 33.20 16.46 -21.80
CA LYS A 152 33.72 15.99 -23.10
C LYS A 152 32.76 16.33 -24.23
N ILE A 153 33.32 16.67 -25.39
CA ILE A 153 32.62 16.67 -26.66
C ILE A 153 33.51 16.14 -27.77
N GLU A 154 33.01 15.14 -28.50
CA GLU A 154 33.73 14.51 -29.59
C GLU A 154 32.82 14.37 -30.80
N SER A 155 33.30 14.70 -31.99
CA SER A 155 32.54 14.56 -33.23
C SER A 155 33.18 13.55 -34.15
N ARG A 156 32.37 12.67 -34.76
CA ARG A 156 32.89 11.65 -35.68
C ARG A 156 31.99 11.48 -36.90
N PRO A 157 32.56 11.31 -38.12
CA PRO A 157 31.80 10.80 -39.25
C PRO A 157 31.15 9.45 -38.96
N TRP A 158 29.90 9.27 -39.40
CA TRP A 158 29.14 8.04 -39.18
C TRP A 158 28.76 7.40 -40.51
N ASP A 159 29.30 6.20 -40.76
CA ASP A 159 29.11 5.45 -42.01
C ASP A 159 28.21 4.20 -41.80
N GLY A 160 27.58 4.05 -40.63
CA GLY A 160 26.75 2.89 -40.25
C GLY A 160 25.25 3.05 -40.56
N GLU A 161 24.49 1.94 -40.51
CA GLU A 161 23.01 1.99 -40.54
C GLU A 161 22.48 2.80 -39.34
N ALA A 162 21.45 3.64 -39.54
CA ALA A 162 20.96 4.54 -38.50
C ALA A 162 20.38 3.72 -37.32
N PRO A 163 20.66 4.12 -36.06
CA PRO A 163 20.03 3.52 -34.90
C PRO A 163 18.50 3.72 -34.97
N GLN A 164 17.72 2.65 -34.83
CA GLN A 164 16.26 2.73 -34.79
C GLN A 164 15.81 3.47 -33.52
N GLN A 165 14.93 4.46 -33.67
CA GLN A 165 14.25 5.12 -32.58
C GLN A 165 12.75 4.76 -32.67
N ASN A 166 12.22 4.09 -31.63
CA ASN A 166 10.77 3.89 -31.41
C ASN A 166 9.94 3.30 -32.57
N GLY A 167 10.37 2.21 -33.20
CA GLY A 167 9.46 1.31 -33.93
C GLY A 167 8.70 1.87 -35.15
N GLU A 168 8.95 3.11 -35.60
CA GLU A 168 8.32 3.71 -36.77
C GLU A 168 9.34 4.18 -37.82
N GLU A 169 9.05 3.81 -39.08
CA GLU A 169 9.66 4.14 -40.38
C GLU A 169 11.20 4.19 -40.55
N SER A 170 11.67 3.52 -41.60
CA SER A 170 13.07 3.50 -42.04
C SER A 170 13.55 4.90 -42.45
N VAL A 171 14.32 5.55 -41.59
CA VAL A 171 15.01 6.81 -41.90
C VAL A 171 16.14 6.55 -42.90
N ASP A 172 16.17 7.27 -44.03
CA ASP A 172 17.26 7.21 -45.02
C ASP A 172 18.59 7.66 -44.40
N THR A 173 19.48 6.69 -44.18
CA THR A 173 20.71 6.78 -43.39
C THR A 173 21.80 7.62 -44.05
N ARG A 174 21.65 8.00 -45.32
CA ARG A 174 22.61 8.81 -46.09
C ARG A 174 22.75 10.26 -45.63
N ARG A 175 22.01 10.69 -44.58
CA ARG A 175 21.92 12.12 -44.16
C ARG A 175 22.62 12.48 -42.84
N TYR A 176 23.11 11.51 -42.06
CA TYR A 176 23.89 11.79 -40.85
C TYR A 176 25.38 11.81 -41.18
N LYS A 177 25.96 12.98 -41.45
CA LYS A 177 27.42 13.02 -41.69
C LYS A 177 28.25 12.93 -40.41
N TYR A 178 27.69 13.29 -39.26
CA TYR A 178 28.43 13.32 -37.99
C TYR A 178 27.54 12.95 -36.79
N LEU A 179 28.09 12.17 -35.88
CA LEU A 179 27.59 11.99 -34.52
C LEU A 179 28.44 12.80 -33.53
N PHE A 180 27.80 13.31 -32.50
CA PHE A 180 28.43 14.05 -31.41
C PHE A 180 28.24 13.28 -30.11
N TYR A 181 29.33 12.81 -29.53
CA TYR A 181 29.37 12.18 -28.22
C TYR A 181 29.68 13.26 -27.18
N VAL A 182 28.87 13.32 -26.13
CA VAL A 182 28.97 14.36 -25.11
C VAL A 182 28.82 13.73 -23.74
N ASP A 183 29.71 14.17 -22.84
CA ASP A 183 29.64 13.86 -21.43
C ASP A 183 29.25 15.13 -20.68
N VAL A 184 28.19 15.05 -19.89
CA VAL A 184 27.65 16.16 -19.11
C VAL A 184 27.80 15.82 -17.63
N GLN A 185 28.27 16.77 -16.83
CA GLN A 185 28.31 16.61 -15.38
C GLN A 185 26.88 16.67 -14.82
N GLY A 186 26.50 15.67 -14.03
CA GLY A 186 25.16 15.54 -13.45
C GLY A 186 24.48 14.21 -13.75
N HIS A 187 23.53 13.83 -12.89
CA HIS A 187 22.71 12.63 -13.01
C HIS A 187 21.41 12.92 -13.81
N LEU A 188 20.87 11.94 -14.53
CA LEU A 188 19.68 12.11 -15.38
C LEU A 188 18.41 12.58 -14.63
N THR A 189 18.34 12.37 -13.31
CA THR A 189 17.24 12.85 -12.44
C THR A 189 17.35 14.34 -12.13
N ASP A 190 18.49 14.98 -12.38
CA ASP A 190 18.64 16.42 -12.23
C ASP A 190 17.66 17.17 -13.15
N ALA A 191 16.92 18.11 -12.56
CA ALA A 191 15.85 18.81 -13.26
C ALA A 191 16.35 19.63 -14.46
N ASN A 192 17.56 20.21 -14.36
CA ASN A 192 18.19 20.98 -15.43
C ASN A 192 18.65 20.05 -16.55
N LEU A 193 19.28 18.92 -16.23
CA LEU A 193 19.72 17.95 -17.22
C LEU A 193 18.55 17.27 -17.94
N ALA A 194 17.50 16.88 -17.21
CA ALA A 194 16.28 16.33 -17.81
C ALA A 194 15.57 17.35 -18.73
N ALA A 195 15.58 18.64 -18.38
CA ALA A 195 15.09 19.71 -19.25
C ALA A 195 16.00 19.93 -20.48
N ALA A 196 17.32 19.82 -20.32
CA ALA A 196 18.27 19.89 -21.40
C ALA A 196 18.06 18.76 -22.42
N MET A 197 17.89 17.52 -21.95
CA MET A 197 17.64 16.36 -22.82
C MET A 197 16.38 16.51 -23.65
N ARG A 198 15.27 16.96 -23.06
CA ARG A 198 14.02 17.25 -23.78
C ARG A 198 14.22 18.31 -24.87
N ARG A 199 14.97 19.37 -24.58
CA ARG A 199 15.22 20.43 -25.57
C ARG A 199 16.19 19.97 -26.66
N LEU A 200 17.16 19.13 -26.33
CA LEU A 200 18.12 18.59 -27.29
C LEU A 200 17.43 17.65 -28.28
N SER A 201 16.48 16.83 -27.82
CA SER A 201 15.71 15.92 -28.69
C SER A 201 14.76 16.64 -29.65
N GLU A 202 14.37 17.89 -29.36
CA GLU A 202 13.63 18.74 -30.30
C GLU A 202 14.51 19.32 -31.43
N ILE A 203 15.82 19.48 -31.18
CA ILE A 203 16.78 20.10 -32.11
C ILE A 203 17.47 19.03 -32.97
N CYS A 204 17.79 17.90 -32.36
CA CYS A 204 18.53 16.81 -32.98
C CYS A 204 17.58 15.77 -33.59
N ALA A 205 17.99 15.17 -34.70
CA ALA A 205 17.22 14.09 -35.33
C ALA A 205 17.45 12.73 -34.66
N PHE A 206 18.51 12.63 -33.87
CA PHE A 206 18.85 11.46 -33.08
C PHE A 206 19.45 11.95 -31.77
N VAL A 207 18.95 11.45 -30.64
CA VAL A 207 19.54 11.61 -29.31
C VAL A 207 19.38 10.28 -28.60
N ARG A 208 20.49 9.73 -28.10
CA ARG A 208 20.49 8.53 -27.26
C ARG A 208 21.33 8.80 -26.02
N ILE A 209 20.74 8.57 -24.86
CA ILE A 209 21.46 8.51 -23.60
C ILE A 209 22.21 7.18 -23.59
N LEU A 210 23.52 7.25 -23.40
CA LEU A 210 24.39 6.08 -23.30
C LEU A 210 24.43 5.59 -21.85
N GLY A 211 24.34 6.48 -20.87
CA GLY A 211 24.22 6.12 -19.45
C GLY A 211 24.41 7.32 -18.53
N SER A 212 23.96 7.21 -17.28
CA SER A 212 24.10 8.22 -16.22
C SER A 212 24.68 7.53 -14.99
N TYR A 213 25.94 7.77 -14.66
CA TYR A 213 26.73 6.95 -13.75
C TYR A 213 27.71 7.78 -12.92
N ALA A 214 28.16 7.23 -11.78
CA ALA A 214 29.14 7.88 -10.91
C ALA A 214 30.57 7.81 -11.49
N THR A 215 31.35 8.88 -11.33
CA THR A 215 32.70 9.05 -11.90
C THR A 215 33.82 8.56 -10.99
N SER A 216 33.61 8.58 -9.67
CA SER A 216 34.58 8.13 -8.66
C SER A 216 33.98 6.97 -7.86
N GLN A 217 34.32 5.74 -8.20
CA GLN A 217 33.80 4.57 -7.50
C GLN A 217 34.95 3.77 -6.87
N SER A 218 34.75 3.26 -5.65
CA SER A 218 35.69 2.33 -5.02
C SER A 218 35.33 0.89 -5.40
N ALA A 219 36.32 0.03 -5.68
CA ALA A 219 36.09 -1.32 -6.19
C ALA A 219 35.09 -2.17 -5.38
N GLU A 220 35.10 -2.00 -4.05
CA GLU A 220 34.17 -2.68 -3.13
C GLU A 220 32.72 -2.16 -3.29
N THR A 221 32.53 -0.85 -3.47
CA THR A 221 31.22 -0.23 -3.69
C THR A 221 30.64 -0.65 -5.04
N VAL A 222 31.46 -0.66 -6.08
CA VAL A 222 31.04 -1.03 -7.44
C VAL A 222 30.60 -2.48 -7.52
N THR A 223 31.37 -3.38 -6.91
CA THR A 223 31.06 -4.81 -6.98
C THR A 223 29.78 -5.13 -6.22
N ALA A 224 29.60 -4.58 -5.01
CA ALA A 224 28.40 -4.80 -4.22
C ALA A 224 27.14 -4.27 -4.92
N GLU A 225 27.21 -3.07 -5.51
CA GLU A 225 26.06 -2.43 -6.16
C GLU A 225 25.75 -3.06 -7.53
N LEU A 226 26.75 -3.35 -8.36
CA LEU A 226 26.54 -4.04 -9.64
C LEU A 226 26.03 -5.47 -9.45
N SER A 227 26.51 -6.19 -8.43
CA SER A 227 26.04 -7.54 -8.11
C SER A 227 24.57 -7.52 -7.66
N SER A 228 24.20 -6.53 -6.84
CA SER A 228 22.81 -6.34 -6.38
C SER A 228 21.86 -6.00 -7.54
N LYS A 229 22.27 -5.14 -8.46
CA LYS A 229 21.43 -4.68 -9.57
C LYS A 229 21.39 -5.69 -10.73
N THR A 230 22.45 -6.47 -10.97
CA THR A 230 22.43 -7.56 -11.98
C THR A 230 21.63 -8.79 -11.54
N GLY A 231 21.28 -8.88 -10.25
CA GLY A 231 20.63 -10.05 -9.65
C GLY A 231 21.59 -11.24 -9.52
N ARG A 232 22.90 -10.99 -9.58
CA ARG A 232 23.97 -11.97 -9.40
C ARG A 232 24.85 -11.52 -8.24
N ASP A 233 24.26 -11.55 -7.05
CA ASP A 233 24.99 -11.33 -5.81
C ASP A 233 26.14 -12.34 -5.67
N GLU A 234 27.27 -11.81 -5.21
CA GLU A 234 28.44 -12.54 -4.71
C GLU A 234 28.00 -13.84 -4.04
N THR A 235 28.62 -14.96 -4.40
CA THR A 235 28.41 -16.21 -3.66
C THR A 235 29.10 -16.12 -2.31
N GLY A 236 28.38 -15.48 -1.40
CA GLY A 236 28.59 -15.39 0.03
C GLY A 236 27.28 -14.96 0.69
N THR A 237 26.16 -15.60 0.30
CA THR A 237 24.80 -15.45 0.88
C THR A 237 24.15 -14.07 0.70
N ASN A 238 23.22 -13.93 -0.25
CA ASN A 238 21.85 -13.53 0.11
C ASN A 238 20.83 -13.83 -1.01
N ILE A 239 20.75 -15.09 -1.49
CA ILE A 239 19.47 -15.53 -2.08
C ILE A 239 18.44 -15.41 -0.96
N THR A 240 17.58 -14.40 -1.06
CA THR A 240 16.62 -14.10 -0.01
C THR A 240 15.66 -15.28 0.11
N MET A 241 15.00 -15.38 1.26
CA MET A 241 13.94 -16.38 1.42
C MET A 241 12.84 -16.21 0.36
N ALA A 242 12.61 -14.99 -0.13
CA ALA A 242 11.61 -14.69 -1.16
C ALA A 242 12.02 -15.25 -2.53
N ASP A 243 13.30 -15.21 -2.89
CA ASP A 243 13.79 -15.70 -4.19
C ASP A 243 13.86 -17.24 -4.23
N LYS A 244 14.30 -17.85 -3.11
CA LYS A 244 14.32 -19.32 -2.96
C LYS A 244 12.92 -19.92 -2.85
N TYR A 245 12.04 -19.25 -2.13
CA TYR A 245 10.73 -19.75 -1.73
C TYR A 245 9.68 -18.65 -1.94
N PRO A 246 9.32 -18.33 -3.20
CA PRO A 246 8.34 -17.31 -3.47
C PRO A 246 7.03 -17.65 -2.77
N LEU A 247 6.55 -16.70 -1.96
CA LEU A 247 5.26 -16.82 -1.30
C LEU A 247 4.13 -16.65 -2.33
N ASN A 248 2.92 -17.06 -1.95
CA ASN A 248 1.76 -16.84 -2.81
C ASN A 248 1.66 -15.35 -3.22
N PRO A 249 1.54 -15.03 -4.53
CA PRO A 249 1.46 -13.64 -5.01
C PRO A 249 0.34 -12.81 -4.36
N MET A 250 -0.66 -13.44 -3.75
CA MET A 250 -1.68 -12.77 -2.96
C MET A 250 -1.09 -11.89 -1.85
N PHE A 251 0.01 -12.30 -1.22
CA PHE A 251 0.66 -11.51 -0.16
C PHE A 251 1.36 -10.25 -0.68
N GLN A 252 1.51 -10.09 -1.99
CA GLN A 252 1.96 -8.85 -2.62
C GLN A 252 0.80 -7.88 -2.89
N LYS A 253 -0.44 -8.38 -2.95
CA LYS A 253 -1.65 -7.58 -3.21
C LYS A 253 -2.31 -7.05 -1.94
N VAL A 254 -2.14 -7.77 -0.84
CA VAL A 254 -2.70 -7.43 0.46
C VAL A 254 -1.75 -6.49 1.19
N THR A 255 -2.28 -5.41 1.74
CA THR A 255 -1.50 -4.42 2.48
C THR A 255 -1.60 -4.67 3.98
N VAL A 256 -0.48 -4.56 4.69
CA VAL A 256 -0.50 -4.56 6.17
C VAL A 256 -1.14 -3.25 6.62
N ALA A 257 -2.23 -3.34 7.36
CA ALA A 257 -2.93 -2.17 7.90
C ALA A 257 -1.99 -1.30 8.76
N LYS A 258 -1.91 0.01 8.49
CA LYS A 258 -1.17 0.96 9.33
C LYS A 258 -1.70 0.98 10.76
N THR A 259 -2.96 0.62 11.00
CA THR A 259 -3.47 0.46 12.38
C THR A 259 -2.68 -0.57 13.18
N VAL A 260 -2.19 -1.65 12.55
CA VAL A 260 -1.33 -2.65 13.21
C VAL A 260 0.03 -2.04 13.53
N LEU A 261 0.59 -1.23 12.64
CA LEU A 261 1.85 -0.50 12.85
C LEU A 261 1.72 0.50 14.01
N ILE A 262 0.66 1.33 14.00
CA ILE A 262 0.37 2.30 15.07
C ILE A 262 0.16 1.58 16.41
N HIS A 263 -0.56 0.45 16.42
CA HIS A 263 -0.73 -0.35 17.64
C HIS A 263 0.58 -0.97 18.12
N GLY A 264 1.43 -1.47 17.20
CA GLY A 264 2.77 -1.98 17.52
C GLY A 264 3.68 -0.90 18.11
N GLN A 265 3.70 0.29 17.50
CA GLN A 265 4.42 1.47 18.02
C GLN A 265 3.90 1.87 19.39
N THR A 266 2.57 1.92 19.58
CA THR A 266 1.95 2.21 20.88
C THR A 266 2.41 1.22 21.94
N LYS A 267 2.38 -0.09 21.65
CA LYS A 267 2.81 -1.15 22.57
C LYS A 267 4.31 -1.08 22.87
N GLN A 268 5.12 -0.75 21.88
CA GLN A 268 6.56 -0.54 22.07
C GLN A 268 6.82 0.67 22.98
N MET A 269 6.15 1.79 22.75
CA MET A 269 6.26 2.98 23.61
C MET A 269 5.82 2.70 25.05
N GLU A 270 4.71 1.96 25.24
CA GLU A 270 4.26 1.49 26.56
C GLU A 270 5.32 0.59 27.23
N ALA A 271 5.95 -0.33 26.47
CA ALA A 271 7.01 -1.20 26.96
C ALA A 271 8.29 -0.43 27.33
N GLU A 272 8.56 0.70 26.65
CA GLU A 272 9.61 1.66 26.99
C GLU A 272 9.24 2.55 28.21
N GLY A 273 8.08 2.33 28.82
CA GLY A 273 7.60 3.10 29.97
C GLY A 273 6.97 4.45 29.63
N LYS A 274 6.70 4.73 28.35
CA LYS A 274 6.00 5.94 27.90
C LYS A 274 4.50 5.72 27.98
N GLN A 275 3.79 6.66 28.61
CA GLN A 275 2.32 6.67 28.60
C GLN A 275 1.81 7.06 27.21
N VAL A 276 0.97 6.22 26.59
CA VAL A 276 0.33 6.49 25.30
C VAL A 276 -1.19 6.57 25.46
N TRP A 277 -1.79 7.65 24.98
CA TRP A 277 -3.22 7.87 25.00
C TRP A 277 -3.85 7.34 23.70
N SER A 278 -4.23 6.07 23.71
CA SER A 278 -4.76 5.42 22.51
C SER A 278 -6.27 5.63 22.34
N LEU A 279 -6.64 6.23 21.20
CA LEU A 279 -7.99 6.28 20.64
C LEU A 279 -8.10 5.46 19.33
N CYS A 280 -7.15 4.55 19.11
CA CYS A 280 -7.14 3.67 17.94
C CYS A 280 -8.07 2.47 18.11
N VAL A 281 -8.01 1.79 19.25
CA VAL A 281 -8.59 0.46 19.38
C VAL A 281 -10.10 0.55 19.53
N GLY A 282 -10.80 -0.25 18.74
CA GLY A 282 -12.25 -0.37 18.78
C GLY A 282 -12.73 -1.39 19.80
N GLU A 283 -12.16 -1.37 21.00
CA GLU A 283 -12.45 -2.32 22.09
C GLU A 283 -13.12 -1.59 23.24
N PRO A 284 -14.24 -2.09 23.77
CA PRO A 284 -14.87 -1.46 24.91
C PRO A 284 -13.99 -1.53 26.18
N ASP A 285 -14.00 -0.47 26.98
CA ASP A 285 -13.26 -0.38 28.25
C ASP A 285 -13.96 -1.06 29.45
N TYR A 286 -15.02 -1.82 29.18
CA TYR A 286 -15.79 -2.56 30.18
C TYR A 286 -15.66 -4.07 29.97
N ASN A 287 -15.80 -4.83 31.05
CA ASN A 287 -15.79 -6.29 31.00
C ASN A 287 -17.17 -6.87 30.62
N PRO A 288 -17.23 -8.10 30.08
CA PRO A 288 -18.46 -8.88 30.04
C PRO A 288 -19.11 -8.97 31.43
N ASN A 289 -20.42 -9.19 31.46
CA ASN A 289 -21.13 -9.41 32.73
C ASN A 289 -20.55 -10.62 33.48
N GLU A 290 -20.53 -10.57 34.81
CA GLU A 290 -19.94 -11.60 35.67
C GLU A 290 -20.44 -13.02 35.36
N ARG A 291 -21.73 -13.19 35.00
CA ARG A 291 -22.30 -14.49 34.62
C ARG A 291 -21.61 -15.08 33.39
N VAL A 292 -21.26 -14.23 32.42
CA VAL A 292 -20.59 -14.61 31.17
C VAL A 292 -19.16 -15.06 31.46
N LEU A 293 -18.45 -14.30 32.30
CA LEU A 293 -17.10 -14.66 32.74
C LEU A 293 -17.09 -15.98 33.54
N ALA A 294 -18.04 -16.12 34.46
CA ALA A 294 -18.19 -17.33 35.27
C ALA A 294 -18.52 -18.57 34.41
N ALA A 295 -19.36 -18.43 33.38
CA ALA A 295 -19.66 -19.51 32.45
C ALA A 295 -18.42 -19.97 31.67
N GLY A 296 -17.61 -19.04 31.16
CA GLY A 296 -16.35 -19.36 30.49
C GLY A 296 -15.34 -20.04 31.43
N ALA A 297 -15.18 -19.52 32.65
CA ALA A 297 -14.31 -20.11 33.65
C ALA A 297 -14.76 -21.53 34.05
N LYS A 298 -16.06 -21.72 34.27
CA LYS A 298 -16.66 -23.01 34.56
C LYS A 298 -16.42 -24.03 33.43
N ALA A 299 -16.57 -23.60 32.17
CA ALA A 299 -16.30 -24.47 31.02
C ALA A 299 -14.86 -25.00 31.02
N MET A 300 -13.89 -24.16 31.39
CA MET A 300 -12.48 -24.56 31.52
C MET A 300 -12.28 -25.56 32.67
N ILE A 301 -12.86 -25.28 33.85
CA ILE A 301 -12.73 -26.12 35.05
C ILE A 301 -13.36 -27.50 34.84
N GLU A 302 -14.52 -27.57 34.18
CA GLU A 302 -15.25 -28.82 33.92
C GLU A 302 -14.74 -29.60 32.70
N GLY A 303 -13.74 -29.07 31.99
CA GLY A 303 -13.16 -29.74 30.82
C GLY A 303 -14.02 -29.67 29.55
N ASN A 304 -14.94 -28.69 29.45
CA ASN A 304 -15.74 -28.39 28.26
C ASN A 304 -14.90 -27.67 27.18
N ILE A 305 -13.78 -28.28 26.81
CA ILE A 305 -12.72 -27.71 25.94
C ILE A 305 -12.46 -28.54 24.68
N LYS A 306 -13.26 -29.59 24.46
CA LYS A 306 -13.14 -30.48 23.29
C LYS A 306 -13.81 -29.86 22.06
N TYR A 307 -13.55 -30.47 20.89
CA TYR A 307 -14.19 -30.07 19.64
C TYR A 307 -15.72 -30.09 19.76
N ALA A 308 -16.32 -29.01 19.26
CA ALA A 308 -17.76 -28.88 19.10
C ALA A 308 -18.18 -29.25 17.67
N HIS A 309 -19.48 -29.22 17.39
CA HIS A 309 -19.99 -29.33 16.03
C HIS A 309 -19.41 -28.21 15.15
N MET A 310 -19.12 -28.48 13.87
CA MET A 310 -18.46 -27.52 12.96
C MET A 310 -19.23 -26.21 12.83
N LYS A 311 -20.57 -26.25 12.86
CA LYS A 311 -21.42 -25.05 12.86
C LYS A 311 -21.45 -24.28 14.19
N GLY A 312 -20.85 -24.81 15.25
CA GLY A 312 -20.95 -24.33 16.62
C GLY A 312 -21.90 -25.16 17.49
N LEU A 313 -21.90 -24.88 18.79
CA LEU A 313 -22.78 -25.51 19.79
C LEU A 313 -24.24 -25.39 19.35
N VAL A 314 -25.00 -26.49 19.47
CA VAL A 314 -26.42 -26.53 19.11
C VAL A 314 -27.19 -25.46 19.88
N GLU A 315 -27.03 -25.44 21.20
CA GLU A 315 -27.66 -24.45 22.09
C GLU A 315 -27.34 -23.00 21.69
N LEU A 316 -26.10 -22.71 21.29
CA LEU A 316 -25.73 -21.36 20.84
C LEU A 316 -26.46 -20.97 19.56
N ARG A 317 -26.57 -21.89 18.59
CA ARG A 317 -27.29 -21.62 17.34
C ARG A 317 -28.79 -21.43 17.58
N ASP A 318 -29.38 -22.22 18.46
CA ASP A 318 -30.80 -22.08 18.86
C ASP A 318 -31.05 -20.72 19.52
N LEU A 319 -30.16 -20.29 20.41
CA LEU A 319 -30.24 -18.97 21.05
C LEU A 319 -30.03 -17.83 20.05
N ILE A 320 -29.09 -17.96 19.10
CA ILE A 320 -28.90 -16.97 18.03
C ILE A 320 -30.16 -16.83 17.20
N SER A 321 -30.76 -17.95 16.76
CA SER A 321 -32.02 -17.94 16.02
C SER A 321 -33.13 -17.25 16.82
N THR A 322 -33.26 -17.59 18.10
CA THR A 322 -34.28 -17.01 19.00
C THR A 322 -34.08 -15.50 19.17
N TYR A 323 -32.82 -15.07 19.34
CA TYR A 323 -32.46 -13.65 19.41
C TYR A 323 -32.82 -12.91 18.11
N LEU A 324 -32.46 -13.46 16.94
CA LEU A 324 -32.76 -12.83 15.66
C LEU A 324 -34.29 -12.73 15.41
N GLU A 325 -35.06 -13.75 15.77
CA GLU A 325 -36.51 -13.72 15.65
C GLU A 325 -37.12 -12.65 16.56
N LYS A 326 -36.71 -12.61 17.84
CA LYS A 326 -37.25 -11.67 18.82
C LYS A 326 -36.81 -10.22 18.60
N ALA A 327 -35.54 -9.99 18.26
CA ALA A 327 -34.97 -8.66 18.09
C ALA A 327 -35.27 -8.05 16.71
N LYS A 328 -35.37 -8.88 15.66
CA LYS A 328 -35.41 -8.41 14.27
C LYS A 328 -36.61 -8.94 13.48
N GLY A 329 -37.33 -9.93 13.98
CA GLY A 329 -38.36 -10.65 13.20
C GLY A 329 -37.77 -11.59 12.15
N LEU A 330 -36.49 -11.97 12.27
CA LEU A 330 -35.83 -12.87 11.33
C LEU A 330 -35.82 -14.30 11.85
N LYS A 331 -36.47 -15.19 11.12
CA LYS A 331 -36.47 -16.62 11.41
C LYS A 331 -35.42 -17.32 10.57
N TYR A 332 -34.47 -17.97 11.21
CA TYR A 332 -33.47 -18.84 10.58
C TYR A 332 -33.56 -20.21 11.24
N ASP A 333 -33.46 -21.29 10.48
CA ASP A 333 -33.35 -22.62 11.09
C ASP A 333 -31.96 -22.78 11.76
N PRO A 334 -31.87 -22.93 13.09
CA PRO A 334 -30.58 -23.04 13.77
C PRO A 334 -29.76 -24.23 13.27
N ALA A 335 -30.39 -25.31 12.81
CA ALA A 335 -29.72 -26.50 12.29
C ALA A 335 -29.02 -26.25 10.95
N THR A 336 -29.64 -25.45 10.07
CA THR A 336 -29.23 -25.32 8.67
C THR A 336 -28.72 -23.94 8.27
N GLU A 337 -29.15 -22.87 8.93
CA GLU A 337 -29.03 -21.47 8.50
C GLU A 337 -28.19 -20.58 9.44
N VAL A 338 -27.63 -21.14 10.51
CA VAL A 338 -26.73 -20.43 11.44
C VAL A 338 -25.37 -21.14 11.51
N LEU A 339 -24.30 -20.36 11.35
CA LEU A 339 -22.90 -20.78 11.47
C LEU A 339 -22.17 -19.89 12.47
N VAL A 340 -21.63 -20.46 13.55
CA VAL A 340 -20.75 -19.78 14.49
C VAL A 340 -19.31 -19.83 13.98
N SER A 341 -18.58 -18.72 14.11
CA SER A 341 -17.21 -18.54 13.61
C SER A 341 -16.31 -17.83 14.64
N ASN A 342 -15.00 -17.82 14.41
CA ASN A 342 -13.99 -17.15 15.26
C ASN A 342 -14.04 -15.61 15.12
N GLY A 343 -15.16 -15.02 15.53
CA GLY A 343 -15.47 -13.61 15.37
C GLY A 343 -16.08 -13.27 14.01
N ALA A 344 -16.70 -12.09 13.93
CA ALA A 344 -17.38 -11.60 12.73
C ALA A 344 -16.47 -11.50 11.49
N GLN A 345 -15.18 -11.22 11.68
CA GLN A 345 -14.20 -11.19 10.57
C GLN A 345 -14.14 -12.50 9.80
N GLN A 346 -14.16 -13.65 10.49
CA GLN A 346 -14.20 -14.96 9.82
C GLN A 346 -15.53 -15.15 9.10
N SER A 347 -16.65 -14.66 9.65
CA SER A 347 -17.95 -14.68 8.97
C SER A 347 -17.93 -13.90 7.65
N VAL A 348 -17.36 -12.68 7.64
CA VAL A 348 -17.20 -11.86 6.42
C VAL A 348 -16.33 -12.57 5.39
N TYR A 349 -15.19 -13.13 5.81
CA TYR A 349 -14.31 -13.87 4.91
C TYR A 349 -15.02 -15.07 4.27
N GLN A 350 -15.70 -15.90 5.07
CA GLN A 350 -16.40 -17.07 4.56
C GLN A 350 -17.56 -16.70 3.63
N ALA A 351 -18.30 -15.65 3.97
CA ALA A 351 -19.36 -15.10 3.12
C ALA A 351 -18.80 -14.73 1.74
N LEU A 352 -17.73 -13.93 1.69
CA LEU A 352 -17.13 -13.47 0.45
C LEU A 352 -16.47 -14.62 -0.34
N TYR A 353 -15.73 -15.52 0.32
CA TYR A 353 -15.07 -16.66 -0.33
C TYR A 353 -16.09 -17.60 -0.99
N THR A 354 -17.25 -17.75 -0.36
CA THR A 354 -18.32 -18.63 -0.86
C THR A 354 -19.02 -18.03 -2.08
N VAL A 355 -19.21 -16.71 -2.12
CA VAL A 355 -20.04 -16.07 -3.16
C VAL A 355 -19.23 -15.52 -4.33
N CYS A 356 -17.96 -15.17 -4.12
CA CYS A 356 -17.11 -14.56 -5.14
C CYS A 356 -16.32 -15.60 -5.93
N ARG A 357 -16.10 -15.31 -7.20
CA ARG A 357 -15.10 -15.98 -8.05
C ARG A 357 -13.90 -15.05 -8.27
N PRO A 358 -12.72 -15.60 -8.58
CA PRO A 358 -11.56 -14.78 -8.95
C PRO A 358 -11.89 -13.75 -10.03
N GLY A 359 -11.46 -12.51 -9.82
CA GLY A 359 -11.69 -11.37 -10.71
C GLY A 359 -13.08 -10.72 -10.63
N GLN A 360 -14.03 -11.27 -9.86
CA GLN A 360 -15.31 -10.60 -9.63
C GLN A 360 -15.15 -9.41 -8.69
N LYS A 361 -16.08 -8.46 -8.80
CA LYS A 361 -16.04 -7.21 -8.04
C LYS A 361 -16.92 -7.26 -6.79
N VAL A 362 -16.46 -6.60 -5.73
CA VAL A 362 -17.24 -6.39 -4.49
C VAL A 362 -17.33 -4.90 -4.22
N ILE A 363 -18.55 -4.38 -4.12
CA ILE A 363 -18.79 -2.97 -3.84
C ILE A 363 -18.61 -2.71 -2.34
N ILE A 364 -17.84 -1.69 -1.99
CA ILE A 364 -17.54 -1.31 -0.61
C ILE A 364 -17.76 0.21 -0.43
N PRO A 365 -18.79 0.64 0.32
CA PRO A 365 -18.99 2.05 0.65
C PRO A 365 -17.79 2.64 1.40
N THR A 366 -17.28 3.80 0.98
CA THR A 366 -16.22 4.53 1.70
C THR A 366 -16.84 5.61 2.59
N PRO A 367 -16.36 5.80 3.83
CA PRO A 367 -15.27 5.08 4.45
C PRO A 367 -15.71 3.69 4.94
N TYR A 368 -14.81 2.72 4.86
CA TYR A 368 -15.07 1.31 5.19
C TYR A 368 -14.24 0.82 6.35
N TRP A 369 -14.62 -0.29 7.00
CA TRP A 369 -13.71 -0.97 7.91
C TRP A 369 -12.49 -1.50 7.15
N LEU A 370 -11.30 -1.11 7.61
CA LEU A 370 -10.00 -1.30 6.95
C LEU A 370 -9.73 -2.72 6.39
N ASN A 371 -10.29 -3.77 6.99
CA ASN A 371 -10.08 -5.14 6.54
C ASN A 371 -10.98 -5.56 5.37
N TYR A 372 -12.07 -4.86 5.06
CA TYR A 372 -12.96 -5.25 3.97
C TYR A 372 -12.25 -5.35 2.61
N PRO A 373 -11.52 -4.33 2.11
CA PRO A 373 -10.81 -4.46 0.83
C PRO A 373 -9.78 -5.58 0.84
N GLU A 374 -9.09 -5.79 1.96
CA GLU A 374 -8.08 -6.84 2.09
C GLU A 374 -8.69 -8.24 2.08
N ILE A 375 -9.82 -8.44 2.76
CA ILE A 375 -10.58 -9.70 2.71
C ILE A 375 -11.08 -9.96 1.29
N VAL A 376 -11.56 -8.94 0.58
CA VAL A 376 -11.98 -9.06 -0.83
C VAL A 376 -10.82 -9.53 -1.72
N LYS A 377 -9.63 -8.95 -1.56
CA LYS A 377 -8.42 -9.40 -2.28
C LYS A 377 -8.05 -10.84 -1.92
N LEU A 378 -8.11 -11.22 -0.65
CA LEU A 378 -7.79 -12.58 -0.17
C LEU A 378 -8.69 -13.67 -0.78
N VAL A 379 -9.90 -13.32 -1.21
CA VAL A 379 -10.80 -14.24 -1.94
C VAL A 379 -10.64 -14.13 -3.47
N TYR A 380 -9.55 -13.49 -3.93
CA TYR A 380 -9.22 -13.20 -5.33
C TYR A 380 -10.23 -12.30 -6.05
N ALA A 381 -11.06 -11.58 -5.32
CA ALA A 381 -11.99 -10.59 -5.85
C ALA A 381 -11.37 -9.18 -5.84
N GLU A 382 -12.02 -8.24 -6.51
CA GLU A 382 -11.58 -6.85 -6.64
C GLU A 382 -12.50 -5.92 -5.83
N PRO A 383 -11.97 -5.16 -4.86
CA PRO A 383 -12.76 -4.18 -4.13
C PRO A 383 -13.03 -2.95 -5.00
N ILE A 384 -14.29 -2.56 -5.11
CA ILE A 384 -14.71 -1.35 -5.81
C ILE A 384 -15.27 -0.36 -4.77
N PRO A 385 -14.59 0.77 -4.53
CA PRO A 385 -15.08 1.77 -3.60
C PRO A 385 -16.35 2.42 -4.15
N LEU A 386 -17.39 2.51 -3.31
CA LEU A 386 -18.57 3.33 -3.53
C LEU A 386 -18.42 4.59 -2.68
N ARG A 387 -18.07 5.70 -3.32
CA ARG A 387 -17.79 6.96 -2.61
C ARG A 387 -19.05 7.52 -1.96
N THR A 388 -19.02 7.72 -0.65
CA THR A 388 -20.01 8.54 0.08
C THR A 388 -19.34 9.83 0.58
N THR A 389 -20.13 10.83 0.97
CA THR A 389 -19.57 12.12 1.43
C THR A 389 -20.03 12.48 2.83
N LEU A 390 -19.31 13.43 3.44
CA LEU A 390 -19.66 13.94 4.76
C LEU A 390 -21.03 14.65 4.76
N GLU A 391 -21.39 15.35 3.68
CA GLU A 391 -22.69 16.02 3.53
C GLU A 391 -23.87 15.04 3.62
N GLU A 392 -23.63 13.79 3.23
CA GLU A 392 -24.57 12.67 3.32
C GLU A 392 -24.42 11.87 4.63
N ASN A 393 -23.62 12.36 5.59
CA ASN A 393 -23.22 11.65 6.81
C ASN A 393 -22.58 10.28 6.53
N TYR A 394 -21.89 10.17 5.39
CA TYR A 394 -21.32 8.93 4.89
C TYR A 394 -22.33 7.78 4.74
N LEU A 395 -23.60 8.10 4.49
CA LEU A 395 -24.63 7.12 4.16
C LEU A 395 -24.58 6.81 2.66
N ILE A 396 -25.03 5.60 2.27
CA ILE A 396 -24.99 5.17 0.87
C ILE A 396 -25.99 5.97 0.03
N ASN A 397 -25.51 6.76 -0.93
CA ASN A 397 -26.37 7.38 -1.92
C ASN A 397 -26.93 6.31 -2.89
N PRO A 398 -28.28 6.13 -2.99
CA PRO A 398 -28.89 5.13 -3.87
C PRO A 398 -28.61 5.36 -5.36
N GLU A 399 -28.51 6.62 -5.80
CA GLU A 399 -28.23 6.96 -7.20
C GLU A 399 -26.79 6.60 -7.58
N GLU A 400 -25.82 6.92 -6.72
CA GLU A 400 -24.42 6.55 -6.96
C GLU A 400 -24.20 5.03 -6.83
N LEU A 401 -24.95 4.35 -5.95
CA LEU A 401 -24.99 2.89 -5.89
C LEU A 401 -25.46 2.29 -7.23
N GLU A 402 -26.57 2.77 -7.76
CA GLU A 402 -27.09 2.29 -9.05
C GLU A 402 -26.09 2.53 -10.19
N LYS A 403 -25.50 3.72 -10.24
CA LYS A 403 -24.49 4.07 -11.23
C LYS A 403 -23.27 3.15 -11.13
N THR A 404 -22.76 2.92 -9.93
CA THR A 404 -21.61 2.04 -9.67
C THR A 404 -21.90 0.59 -10.06
N LEU A 405 -23.08 0.07 -9.72
CA LEU A 405 -23.50 -1.27 -10.14
C LEU A 405 -23.68 -1.36 -11.67
N THR A 406 -24.11 -0.28 -12.30
CA THR A 406 -24.23 -0.22 -13.78
C THR A 406 -22.86 -0.22 -14.45
N THR A 407 -21.87 0.50 -13.91
CA THR A 407 -20.49 0.50 -14.45
C THR A 407 -19.74 -0.79 -14.18
N HIS A 408 -20.17 -1.57 -13.18
CA HIS A 408 -19.58 -2.84 -12.78
C HIS A 408 -20.59 -3.99 -12.85
N PRO A 409 -21.02 -4.41 -14.05
CA PRO A 409 -22.02 -5.48 -14.21
C PRO A 409 -21.55 -6.83 -13.66
N ASP A 410 -20.24 -7.03 -13.52
CA ASP A 410 -19.60 -8.21 -12.92
C ASP A 410 -19.45 -8.13 -11.39
N ALA A 411 -19.98 -7.08 -10.77
CA ALA A 411 -20.13 -7.02 -9.31
C ALA A 411 -20.94 -8.22 -8.82
N LYS A 412 -20.45 -8.83 -7.74
CA LYS A 412 -21.07 -10.04 -7.16
C LYS A 412 -21.69 -9.79 -5.80
N ALA A 413 -21.11 -8.87 -5.03
CA ALA A 413 -21.60 -8.55 -3.70
C ALA A 413 -21.42 -7.07 -3.37
N ILE A 414 -22.17 -6.60 -2.38
CA ILE A 414 -21.95 -5.34 -1.67
C ILE A 414 -21.79 -5.65 -0.18
N ILE A 415 -20.85 -4.97 0.47
CA ILE A 415 -20.70 -5.00 1.93
C ILE A 415 -21.44 -3.79 2.50
N LEU A 416 -22.39 -4.05 3.41
CA LEU A 416 -23.14 -3.02 4.14
C LEU A 416 -22.81 -3.16 5.63
N CYS A 417 -22.02 -2.22 6.17
CA CYS A 417 -21.76 -2.14 7.60
C CYS A 417 -22.75 -1.14 8.23
N ASN A 418 -23.74 -1.64 8.95
CA ASN A 418 -24.78 -0.81 9.54
C ASN A 418 -25.11 -1.30 10.96
N PRO A 419 -24.79 -0.52 12.02
CA PRO A 419 -24.13 0.78 11.99
C PRO A 419 -22.64 0.72 11.62
N SER A 420 -22.11 1.84 11.10
CA SER A 420 -20.82 1.87 10.41
C SER A 420 -19.60 2.06 11.32
N ASN A 421 -18.54 1.33 11.01
CA ASN A 421 -17.15 1.64 11.33
C ASN A 421 -16.44 1.99 10.01
N PRO A 422 -15.90 3.21 9.84
CA PRO A 422 -15.49 4.13 10.91
C PRO A 422 -16.44 5.31 11.20
N SER A 423 -17.51 5.52 10.42
CA SER A 423 -18.27 6.79 10.48
C SER A 423 -19.07 6.96 11.77
N GLY A 424 -19.47 5.87 12.43
CA GLY A 424 -20.37 5.92 13.58
C GLY A 424 -21.81 6.28 13.20
N THR A 425 -22.17 6.19 11.91
CA THR A 425 -23.50 6.55 11.40
C THR A 425 -24.38 5.32 11.19
N LEU A 426 -25.70 5.55 11.27
CA LEU A 426 -26.75 4.55 11.16
C LEU A 426 -27.66 4.89 9.98
N HIS A 427 -27.88 3.93 9.08
CA HIS A 427 -28.87 4.04 8.02
C HIS A 427 -30.27 3.91 8.61
N SER A 428 -31.16 4.85 8.31
CA SER A 428 -32.57 4.77 8.72
C SER A 428 -33.30 3.65 7.96
N PRO A 429 -34.44 3.16 8.47
CA PRO A 429 -35.25 2.17 7.76
C PRO A 429 -35.63 2.60 6.34
N GLU A 430 -36.00 3.88 6.17
CA GLU A 430 -36.38 4.46 4.88
C GLU A 430 -35.20 4.48 3.92
N HIS A 431 -34.01 4.81 4.42
CA HIS A 431 -32.80 4.88 3.61
C HIS A 431 -32.31 3.48 3.19
N LEU A 432 -32.41 2.48 4.07
CA LEU A 432 -32.16 1.07 3.71
C LEU A 432 -33.13 0.57 2.64
N GLU A 433 -34.40 1.00 2.67
CA GLU A 433 -35.39 0.63 1.66
C GLU A 433 -35.10 1.28 0.29
N LEU A 434 -34.49 2.48 0.24
CA LEU A 434 -33.99 3.06 -1.01
C LEU A 434 -32.85 2.23 -1.61
N ILE A 435 -31.91 1.77 -0.78
CA ILE A 435 -30.84 0.86 -1.20
C ILE A 435 -31.43 -0.46 -1.72
N ALA A 436 -32.36 -1.06 -0.97
CA ALA A 436 -33.03 -2.29 -1.40
C ALA A 436 -33.81 -2.09 -2.71
N THR A 437 -34.41 -0.92 -2.93
CA THR A 437 -35.10 -0.57 -4.18
C THR A 437 -34.16 -0.64 -5.38
N VAL A 438 -32.95 -0.09 -5.25
CA VAL A 438 -31.91 -0.22 -6.29
C VAL A 438 -31.60 -1.70 -6.50
N LEU A 439 -31.25 -2.42 -5.45
CA LEU A 439 -30.81 -3.82 -5.59
C LEU A 439 -31.93 -4.76 -6.09
N ARG A 440 -33.22 -4.41 -5.96
CA ARG A 440 -34.36 -5.21 -6.49
C ARG A 440 -34.55 -5.07 -8.00
N LYS A 441 -33.94 -4.06 -8.64
CA LYS A 441 -34.00 -3.87 -10.09
C LYS A 441 -33.52 -5.15 -10.80
N PRO A 442 -34.18 -5.58 -11.89
CA PRO A 442 -33.92 -6.88 -12.52
C PRO A 442 -32.45 -7.17 -12.82
N GLN A 443 -31.71 -6.15 -13.26
CA GLN A 443 -30.28 -6.23 -13.60
C GLN A 443 -29.33 -6.35 -12.40
N PHE A 444 -29.81 -6.13 -11.16
CA PHE A 444 -29.01 -6.23 -9.93
C PHE A 444 -29.46 -7.37 -9.01
N ARG A 445 -30.32 -8.28 -9.51
CA ARG A 445 -30.84 -9.39 -8.70
C ARG A 445 -29.77 -10.38 -8.26
N HIS A 446 -28.66 -10.46 -8.99
CA HIS A 446 -27.52 -11.34 -8.70
C HIS A 446 -26.58 -10.84 -7.60
N ILE A 447 -26.74 -9.58 -7.19
CA ILE A 447 -25.94 -8.94 -6.15
C ILE A 447 -26.34 -9.50 -4.78
N VAL A 448 -25.35 -10.04 -4.09
CA VAL A 448 -25.47 -10.52 -2.70
C VAL A 448 -25.12 -9.41 -1.73
N VAL A 449 -25.79 -9.32 -0.59
CA VAL A 449 -25.49 -8.35 0.46
C VAL A 449 -24.82 -9.04 1.64
N VAL A 450 -23.60 -8.64 1.96
CA VAL A 450 -22.95 -8.99 3.23
C VAL A 450 -23.29 -7.89 4.23
N SER A 451 -24.27 -8.16 5.11
CA SER A 451 -24.78 -7.19 6.09
C SER A 451 -24.02 -7.37 7.40
N ASP A 452 -23.04 -6.52 7.67
CA ASP A 452 -22.29 -6.50 8.93
C ASP A 452 -23.00 -5.61 9.96
N GLU A 453 -23.65 -6.27 10.91
CA GLU A 453 -24.55 -5.66 11.90
C GLU A 453 -23.95 -5.72 13.32
N ILE A 454 -22.62 -5.88 13.43
CA ILE A 454 -21.92 -6.09 14.70
C ILE A 454 -22.11 -4.96 15.74
N TYR A 455 -22.48 -3.75 15.31
CA TYR A 455 -22.71 -2.59 16.18
C TYR A 455 -24.19 -2.33 16.49
N GLU A 456 -25.12 -3.21 16.10
CA GLU A 456 -26.56 -2.93 16.12
C GLU A 456 -27.16 -2.50 17.47
N GLN A 457 -26.58 -2.94 18.58
CA GLN A 457 -27.07 -2.59 19.91
C GLN A 457 -26.51 -1.26 20.40
N LEU A 458 -25.52 -0.68 19.71
CA LEU A 458 -24.79 0.52 20.13
C LEU A 458 -25.38 1.75 19.45
N LEU A 459 -26.64 2.06 19.78
CA LEU A 459 -27.39 3.19 19.21
C LEU A 459 -27.61 4.28 20.27
N TYR A 460 -27.36 5.53 19.89
CA TYR A 460 -27.57 6.71 20.73
C TYR A 460 -28.90 7.37 20.40
N GLN A 461 -29.62 7.80 21.44
CA GLN A 461 -30.86 8.54 21.30
C GLN A 461 -30.66 9.96 21.83
N ASP A 462 -30.82 10.95 20.95
CA ASP A 462 -30.76 12.36 21.34
C ASP A 462 -32.16 12.87 21.71
N GLU A 463 -32.19 13.79 22.67
CA GLU A 463 -33.44 14.41 23.11
C GLU A 463 -34.05 15.25 21.96
N GLY A 464 -35.34 15.05 21.69
CA GLY A 464 -36.05 15.75 20.60
C GLY A 464 -35.78 15.23 19.19
N ALA A 465 -34.86 14.27 19.00
CA ALA A 465 -34.65 13.61 17.71
C ALA A 465 -35.61 12.41 17.51
N PRO A 466 -35.95 12.05 16.26
CA PRO A 466 -36.69 10.82 15.96
C PRO A 466 -36.01 9.59 16.57
N GLU A 467 -36.81 8.59 16.94
CA GLU A 467 -36.29 7.32 17.46
C GLU A 467 -35.35 6.66 16.45
N ARG A 468 -34.12 6.38 16.88
CA ARG A 468 -33.15 5.64 16.06
C ARG A 468 -33.27 4.16 16.35
N LYS A 469 -33.55 3.38 15.32
CA LYS A 469 -33.65 1.92 15.41
C LYS A 469 -32.81 1.29 14.31
N HIS A 470 -32.06 0.25 14.68
CA HIS A 470 -31.39 -0.60 13.71
C HIS A 470 -32.42 -1.54 13.05
N VAL A 471 -32.38 -1.62 11.72
CA VAL A 471 -33.15 -2.56 10.91
C VAL A 471 -32.17 -3.43 10.15
N SER A 472 -32.30 -4.74 10.32
CA SER A 472 -31.48 -5.68 9.56
C SER A 472 -31.91 -5.69 8.11
N PHE A 473 -30.93 -5.65 7.21
CA PHE A 473 -31.20 -5.57 5.78
C PHE A 473 -31.99 -6.78 5.26
N ALA A 474 -31.81 -7.95 5.88
CA ALA A 474 -32.53 -9.18 5.53
C ALA A 474 -34.04 -9.12 5.83
N THR A 475 -34.50 -8.15 6.63
CA THR A 475 -35.94 -7.97 6.92
C THR A 475 -36.68 -7.26 5.79
N LEU A 476 -35.96 -6.60 4.88
CA LEU A 476 -36.55 -5.86 3.78
C LEU A 476 -37.12 -6.82 2.72
N PRO A 477 -38.26 -6.48 2.08
CA PRO A 477 -38.88 -7.34 1.09
C PRO A 477 -37.92 -7.75 -0.04
N GLY A 478 -37.81 -9.06 -0.27
CA GLY A 478 -36.96 -9.69 -1.29
C GLY A 478 -35.46 -9.69 -0.99
N MET A 479 -35.03 -9.26 0.19
CA MET A 479 -33.61 -9.22 0.56
C MET A 479 -33.16 -10.46 1.35
N TYR A 480 -34.05 -11.11 2.10
CA TYR A 480 -33.74 -12.27 2.94
C TYR A 480 -32.93 -13.36 2.22
N GLU A 481 -33.36 -13.76 1.01
CA GLU A 481 -32.76 -14.84 0.22
C GLU A 481 -31.34 -14.58 -0.29
N ARG A 482 -30.84 -13.35 -0.14
CA ARG A 482 -29.56 -12.89 -0.68
C ARG A 482 -28.79 -11.96 0.25
N THR A 483 -29.17 -11.95 1.53
CA THR A 483 -28.41 -11.27 2.58
C THR A 483 -27.74 -12.29 3.48
N LEU A 484 -26.43 -12.17 3.62
CA LEU A 484 -25.64 -12.90 4.59
C LEU A 484 -25.42 -11.98 5.79
N LEU A 485 -26.17 -12.22 6.87
CA LEU A 485 -26.11 -11.41 8.10
C LEU A 485 -24.91 -11.83 8.92
N VAL A 486 -23.99 -10.89 9.15
CA VAL A 486 -22.81 -11.04 10.00
C VAL A 486 -23.03 -10.27 11.29
N ASN A 487 -22.79 -10.93 12.44
CA ASN A 487 -22.84 -10.29 13.75
C ASN A 487 -21.98 -11.11 14.75
N GLY A 488 -21.98 -10.75 16.04
CA GLY A 488 -21.19 -11.43 17.05
C GLY A 488 -21.13 -10.73 18.40
N PHE A 489 -20.20 -11.19 19.23
CA PHE A 489 -20.19 -10.86 20.66
C PHE A 489 -19.12 -9.83 21.04
N SER A 490 -18.28 -9.42 20.09
CA SER A 490 -17.11 -8.60 20.40
C SER A 490 -17.45 -7.19 20.90
N LYS A 491 -18.56 -6.59 20.44
CA LYS A 491 -18.85 -5.17 20.69
C LYS A 491 -19.83 -4.99 21.84
N ALA A 492 -21.10 -5.36 21.64
CA ALA A 492 -22.14 -5.17 22.66
C ALA A 492 -21.93 -6.02 23.93
N HIS A 493 -21.24 -7.16 23.82
CA HIS A 493 -21.00 -8.08 24.95
C HIS A 493 -19.56 -7.97 25.52
N ALA A 494 -18.72 -7.08 24.99
CA ALA A 494 -17.31 -6.95 25.36
C ALA A 494 -16.49 -8.26 25.30
N MET A 495 -16.80 -9.15 24.35
CA MET A 495 -16.12 -10.44 24.17
C MET A 495 -15.12 -10.40 22.99
N THR A 496 -14.36 -9.31 22.86
CA THR A 496 -13.37 -9.08 21.79
C THR A 496 -12.37 -10.23 21.70
N GLY A 497 -11.69 -10.57 22.80
CA GLY A 497 -10.66 -11.59 22.88
C GLY A 497 -11.15 -13.03 22.81
N LEU A 498 -12.45 -13.28 23.06
CA LEU A 498 -13.03 -14.63 23.00
C LEU A 498 -13.35 -15.09 21.57
N ARG A 499 -13.27 -14.19 20.59
CA ARG A 499 -13.41 -14.50 19.16
C ARG A 499 -14.67 -15.31 18.85
N VAL A 500 -15.85 -14.80 19.19
CA VAL A 500 -17.13 -15.43 18.84
C VAL A 500 -17.97 -14.50 17.97
N GLY A 501 -18.32 -14.97 16.78
CA GLY A 501 -19.24 -14.32 15.86
C GLY A 501 -20.10 -15.35 15.15
N PHE A 502 -21.03 -14.90 14.33
CA PHE A 502 -21.89 -15.80 13.57
C PHE A 502 -22.26 -15.21 12.20
N LEU A 503 -22.68 -16.11 11.33
CA LEU A 503 -23.27 -15.86 10.02
C LEU A 503 -24.66 -16.51 10.01
N ALA A 504 -25.68 -15.72 9.70
CA ALA A 504 -27.05 -16.20 9.49
C ALA A 504 -27.47 -15.90 8.05
N ALA A 505 -27.83 -16.95 7.31
CA ALA A 505 -28.15 -16.85 5.89
C ALA A 505 -28.91 -18.10 5.43
N PRO A 506 -29.60 -18.06 4.27
CA PRO A 506 -30.18 -19.27 3.68
C PRO A 506 -29.20 -20.43 3.61
N LYS A 507 -29.69 -21.65 3.84
CA LYS A 507 -28.90 -22.89 3.84
C LYS A 507 -27.92 -22.99 2.67
N TYR A 508 -28.33 -22.51 1.49
CA TYR A 508 -27.52 -22.46 0.27
C TYR A 508 -26.14 -21.80 0.47
N TYR A 509 -26.06 -20.76 1.31
CA TYR A 509 -24.79 -20.10 1.64
C TYR A 509 -24.10 -20.74 2.83
N ILE A 510 -24.85 -21.21 3.83
CA ILE A 510 -24.29 -21.74 5.08
C ILE A 510 -23.57 -23.08 4.89
N ASP A 511 -24.08 -23.96 4.02
CA ASP A 511 -23.45 -25.25 3.76
C ASP A 511 -22.00 -25.12 3.22
N PRO A 512 -21.72 -24.36 2.14
CA PRO A 512 -20.34 -24.16 1.68
C PRO A 512 -19.48 -23.38 2.68
N CYS A 513 -20.02 -22.40 3.42
CA CYS A 513 -19.28 -21.75 4.51
C CYS A 513 -18.88 -22.77 5.60
N THR A 514 -19.77 -23.71 5.93
CA THR A 514 -19.49 -24.78 6.91
C THR A 514 -18.39 -25.71 6.40
N LEU A 515 -18.41 -26.07 5.12
CA LEU A 515 -17.36 -26.86 4.48
C LEU A 515 -16.01 -26.14 4.54
N LEU A 516 -15.99 -24.85 4.20
CA LEU A 516 -14.79 -24.00 4.29
C LEU A 516 -14.26 -23.95 5.74
N GLN A 517 -15.15 -23.73 6.72
CA GLN A 517 -14.75 -23.69 8.13
C GLN A 517 -14.12 -25.00 8.60
N ALA A 518 -14.68 -26.14 8.18
CA ALA A 518 -14.16 -27.46 8.51
C ALA A 518 -12.72 -27.68 8.00
N GLN A 519 -12.34 -27.05 6.88
CA GLN A 519 -10.99 -27.15 6.31
C GLN A 519 -10.01 -26.11 6.85
N LEU A 520 -10.49 -24.98 7.38
CA LEU A 520 -9.64 -23.90 7.87
C LEU A 520 -9.40 -23.93 9.38
N THR A 521 -10.46 -24.10 10.17
CA THR A 521 -10.42 -23.92 11.64
C THR A 521 -11.11 -25.04 12.41
N SER A 522 -11.83 -25.94 11.74
CA SER A 522 -12.79 -26.87 12.36
C SER A 522 -13.98 -26.15 13.02
N CYS A 523 -13.99 -26.00 14.36
CA CYS A 523 -15.05 -25.31 15.10
C CYS A 523 -14.47 -24.13 15.88
N PRO A 524 -15.26 -23.07 16.17
CA PRO A 524 -14.83 -21.99 17.05
C PRO A 524 -14.48 -22.50 18.45
N ASN A 525 -13.70 -21.74 19.21
CA ASN A 525 -13.29 -22.13 20.55
C ASN A 525 -14.51 -22.40 21.47
N THR A 526 -14.55 -23.58 22.11
CA THR A 526 -15.73 -24.04 22.87
C THR A 526 -16.01 -23.18 24.10
N VAL A 527 -14.96 -22.66 24.76
CA VAL A 527 -15.06 -21.81 25.95
C VAL A 527 -15.78 -20.50 25.65
N GLY A 528 -15.38 -19.83 24.57
CA GLY A 528 -16.03 -18.62 24.10
C GLY A 528 -17.47 -18.89 23.68
N GLN A 529 -17.75 -20.03 23.06
CA GLN A 529 -19.13 -20.42 22.72
C GLN A 529 -20.00 -20.63 23.97
N VAL A 530 -19.48 -21.24 25.04
CA VAL A 530 -20.22 -21.38 26.31
C VAL A 530 -20.47 -20.01 26.95
N ALA A 531 -19.47 -19.12 26.93
CA ALA A 531 -19.67 -17.74 27.38
C ALA A 531 -20.74 -17.01 26.53
N ALA A 532 -20.77 -17.24 25.22
CA ALA A 532 -21.76 -16.65 24.31
C ALA A 532 -23.18 -17.19 24.54
N VAL A 533 -23.32 -18.48 24.87
CA VAL A 533 -24.60 -19.06 25.31
C VAL A 533 -25.13 -18.29 26.51
N GLU A 534 -24.29 -18.08 27.53
CA GLU A 534 -24.69 -17.34 28.72
C GLU A 534 -24.99 -15.86 28.44
N ALA A 535 -24.25 -15.25 27.51
CA ALA A 535 -24.47 -13.88 27.07
C ALA A 535 -25.84 -13.71 26.38
N LEU A 536 -26.25 -14.65 25.52
CA LEU A 536 -27.56 -14.60 24.87
C LEU A 536 -28.72 -14.94 25.80
N LYS A 537 -28.54 -15.90 26.72
CA LYS A 537 -29.52 -16.13 27.78
C LYS A 537 -29.80 -14.83 28.55
N TYR A 538 -28.74 -14.10 28.89
CA TYR A 538 -28.90 -12.84 29.60
C TYR A 538 -29.64 -11.80 28.78
N GLU A 539 -29.24 -11.65 27.51
CA GLU A 539 -29.87 -10.71 26.60
C GLU A 539 -31.37 -11.01 26.46
N LEU A 540 -31.73 -12.27 26.23
CA LEU A 540 -33.12 -12.69 26.08
C LEU A 540 -33.95 -12.49 27.35
N GLU A 541 -33.39 -12.80 28.53
CA GLU A 541 -34.01 -12.54 29.83
C GLU A 541 -34.27 -11.04 30.05
N CYS A 542 -33.30 -10.18 29.73
CA CYS A 542 -33.49 -8.73 29.79
C CYS A 542 -34.59 -8.28 28.83
N MET A 543 -34.57 -8.77 27.59
CA MET A 543 -35.60 -8.46 26.60
C MET A 543 -37.00 -8.92 27.05
N ASP A 544 -37.14 -10.07 27.72
CA ASP A 544 -38.43 -10.54 28.28
C ASP A 544 -38.96 -9.62 29.37
N LYS A 545 -38.07 -8.97 30.12
CA LYS A 545 -38.42 -7.96 31.13
C LYS A 545 -38.64 -6.56 30.54
N GLY A 546 -38.43 -6.37 29.24
CA GLY A 546 -38.46 -5.05 28.60
C GLY A 546 -37.25 -4.17 28.95
N GLU A 547 -36.16 -4.78 29.41
CA GLU A 547 -34.94 -4.09 29.84
C GLU A 547 -33.87 -4.16 28.73
N ARG A 548 -33.01 -3.13 28.66
CA ARG A 548 -31.80 -3.16 27.84
C ARG A 548 -30.60 -3.50 28.70
N ARG A 549 -29.97 -4.66 28.45
CA ARG A 549 -28.82 -5.17 29.22
C ARG A 549 -27.68 -4.14 29.37
N ILE A 550 -27.42 -3.37 28.32
CA ILE A 550 -26.30 -2.42 28.24
C ILE A 550 -26.67 -0.98 28.58
N THR A 551 -27.74 -0.74 29.37
CA THR A 551 -28.19 0.64 29.67
C THR A 551 -27.08 1.52 30.25
N GLU A 552 -26.38 1.07 31.30
CA GLU A 552 -25.29 1.86 31.92
C GLU A 552 -24.08 2.01 30.99
N VAL A 553 -23.73 0.97 30.23
CA VAL A 553 -22.68 1.03 29.21
C VAL A 553 -23.00 2.11 28.18
N MET A 554 -24.24 2.14 27.68
CA MET A 554 -24.67 3.11 26.69
C MET A 554 -24.70 4.53 27.25
N LYS A 555 -25.09 4.71 28.51
CA LYS A 555 -25.03 6.01 29.19
C LYS A 555 -23.58 6.52 29.31
N ASN A 556 -22.64 5.65 29.64
CA ASN A 556 -21.21 6.00 29.70
C ASN A 556 -20.68 6.38 28.31
N LEU A 557 -20.94 5.54 27.30
CA LEU A 557 -20.52 5.83 25.92
C LEU A 557 -21.16 7.12 25.39
N ASP A 558 -22.43 7.38 25.70
CA ASP A 558 -23.12 8.61 25.29
C ASP A 558 -22.52 9.85 25.97
N THR A 559 -22.09 9.73 27.23
CA THR A 559 -21.35 10.81 27.93
C THR A 559 -20.04 11.15 27.20
N LYS A 560 -19.26 10.12 26.83
CA LYS A 560 -18.02 10.27 26.07
C LYS A 560 -18.27 10.86 24.68
N ARG A 561 -19.29 10.36 23.98
CA ARG A 561 -19.73 10.85 22.66
C ARG A 561 -20.09 12.34 22.71
N ARG A 562 -20.95 12.75 23.66
CA ARG A 562 -21.36 14.17 23.82
C ARG A 562 -20.16 15.07 24.14
N TYR A 563 -19.22 14.60 24.94
CA TYR A 563 -18.00 15.35 25.22
C TYR A 563 -17.17 15.59 23.95
N ILE A 564 -16.89 14.54 23.18
CA ILE A 564 -16.12 14.67 21.92
C ILE A 564 -16.86 15.53 20.91
N VAL A 565 -18.16 15.31 20.70
CA VAL A 565 -18.97 16.14 19.80
C VAL A 565 -18.89 17.62 20.20
N LYS A 566 -19.00 17.92 21.50
CA LYS A 566 -18.85 19.29 22.01
C LYS A 566 -17.46 19.87 21.71
N ARG A 567 -16.39 19.09 21.94
CA ARG A 567 -15.00 19.51 21.66
C ARG A 567 -14.78 19.77 20.18
N LEU A 568 -15.15 18.82 19.32
CA LEU A 568 -14.99 18.93 17.86
C LEU A 568 -15.80 20.09 17.29
N THR A 569 -17.03 20.31 17.76
CA THR A 569 -17.88 21.44 17.32
C THR A 569 -17.24 22.79 17.65
N ALA A 570 -16.44 22.88 18.72
CA ALA A 570 -15.73 24.10 19.08
C ALA A 570 -14.47 24.36 18.23
N MET A 571 -14.07 23.43 17.36
CA MET A 571 -12.90 23.55 16.48
C MET A 571 -13.34 24.05 15.09
N PRO A 572 -13.03 25.30 14.69
CA PRO A 572 -13.70 25.97 13.56
C PRO A 572 -13.58 25.29 12.20
N ASN A 573 -12.47 24.59 11.95
CA ASN A 573 -12.17 23.97 10.66
C ASN A 573 -12.25 22.44 10.73
N VAL A 574 -12.74 21.85 11.82
CA VAL A 574 -12.93 20.40 11.89
C VAL A 574 -14.38 20.10 11.54
N ARG A 575 -14.57 19.25 10.53
CA ARG A 575 -15.88 18.73 10.15
C ARG A 575 -15.93 17.25 10.50
N PHE A 576 -17.10 16.72 10.80
CA PHE A 576 -17.26 15.30 11.14
C PHE A 576 -18.70 14.85 10.95
N ALA A 577 -18.89 13.56 10.69
CA ALA A 577 -20.23 12.99 10.63
C ALA A 577 -20.75 12.81 12.05
N TYR A 578 -21.96 13.29 12.31
CA TYR A 578 -22.53 13.23 13.65
C TYR A 578 -22.70 11.75 14.07
N PRO A 579 -22.02 11.28 15.14
CA PRO A 579 -22.06 9.87 15.50
C PRO A 579 -23.41 9.54 16.13
N THR A 580 -24.20 8.74 15.43
CA THR A 580 -25.51 8.25 15.88
C THR A 580 -25.44 6.85 16.49
N SER A 581 -24.29 6.18 16.38
CA SER A 581 -24.12 4.78 16.74
C SER A 581 -22.64 4.36 16.90
N ALA A 582 -22.41 3.07 17.17
CA ALA A 582 -21.10 2.45 17.39
C ALA A 582 -20.35 3.15 18.54
N PHE A 583 -19.05 3.40 18.40
CA PHE A 583 -18.29 4.24 19.34
C PHE A 583 -17.15 4.98 18.61
N TYR A 584 -17.43 5.39 17.38
CA TYR A 584 -16.49 6.10 16.51
C TYR A 584 -17.05 7.44 16.08
N VAL A 585 -16.14 8.37 15.79
CA VAL A 585 -16.42 9.57 15.01
C VAL A 585 -15.39 9.67 13.90
N PHE A 586 -15.85 10.01 12.70
CA PHE A 586 -14.99 10.18 11.53
C PHE A 586 -14.95 11.65 11.13
N LEU A 587 -13.74 12.20 11.16
CA LEU A 587 -13.45 13.60 10.92
C LEU A 587 -13.06 13.76 9.45
N ASP A 588 -13.35 14.93 8.91
CA ASP A 588 -12.86 15.44 7.64
C ASP A 588 -11.94 16.63 7.95
N LEU A 589 -10.65 16.45 7.63
CA LEU A 589 -9.60 17.46 7.79
C LEU A 589 -9.16 18.06 6.46
N SER A 590 -9.99 17.95 5.40
CA SER A 590 -9.66 18.50 4.08
C SER A 590 -9.38 20.00 4.11
N SER A 591 -10.01 20.78 4.99
CA SER A 591 -9.71 22.21 5.15
C SER A 591 -8.28 22.51 5.61
N TYR A 592 -7.59 21.53 6.19
CA TYR A 592 -6.21 21.63 6.66
C TYR A 592 -5.19 21.13 5.61
N PHE A 593 -5.50 20.04 4.91
CA PHE A 593 -4.51 19.33 4.09
C PHE A 593 -4.82 19.34 2.58
N LYS A 594 -6.07 19.58 2.18
CA LYS A 594 -6.41 19.62 0.76
C LYS A 594 -5.81 20.88 0.14
N ASP A 595 -4.95 20.67 -0.86
CA ASP A 595 -4.28 21.73 -1.62
C ASP A 595 -3.47 22.70 -0.74
N LYS A 596 -3.02 22.25 0.44
CA LYS A 596 -2.27 23.05 1.42
C LYS A 596 -1.06 22.29 1.94
N LYS A 597 0.03 23.01 2.22
CA LYS A 597 1.17 22.47 2.96
C LYS A 597 1.12 22.98 4.39
N ALA A 598 0.88 22.09 5.34
CA ALA A 598 0.88 22.44 6.75
C ALA A 598 2.28 22.22 7.36
N PHE A 599 2.66 23.07 8.30
CA PHE A 599 3.89 22.94 9.07
C PHE A 599 3.60 23.13 10.56
N THR A 600 4.45 22.58 11.42
CA THR A 600 4.49 22.94 12.84
C THR A 600 4.78 24.44 13.02
N ALA A 601 4.44 25.00 14.19
CA ALA A 601 4.56 26.44 14.45
C ALA A 601 5.98 27.01 14.25
N ASP A 602 7.00 26.19 14.49
CA ASP A 602 8.42 26.49 14.30
C ASP A 602 8.94 26.20 12.88
N LYS A 603 8.07 25.70 11.99
CA LYS A 603 8.38 25.22 10.63
C LYS A 603 9.43 24.10 10.56
N SER A 604 9.68 23.38 11.66
CA SER A 604 10.66 22.29 11.67
C SER A 604 10.15 21.00 11.01
N VAL A 605 8.83 20.77 11.04
CA VAL A 605 8.19 19.57 10.47
C VAL A 605 7.12 19.98 9.46
N ALA A 606 7.21 19.44 8.25
CA ALA A 606 6.16 19.52 7.24
C ALA A 606 5.17 18.36 7.44
N LEU A 607 3.87 18.68 7.48
CA LEU A 607 2.77 17.73 7.58
C LEU A 607 1.96 17.80 6.27
N MET A 608 2.25 16.89 5.36
CA MET A 608 1.72 16.93 3.98
C MET A 608 0.39 16.18 3.85
N SER A 609 -0.01 15.42 4.87
CA SER A 609 -1.19 14.56 4.88
C SER A 609 -1.77 14.38 6.29
N VAL A 610 -2.99 13.83 6.37
CA VAL A 610 -3.58 13.43 7.65
C VAL A 610 -2.79 12.28 8.29
N ASP A 611 -2.15 11.44 7.49
CA ASP A 611 -1.23 10.40 7.96
C ASP A 611 -0.04 11.01 8.71
N ASP A 612 0.62 12.04 8.15
CA ASP A 612 1.73 12.74 8.80
C ASP A 612 1.27 13.40 10.10
N PHE A 613 0.06 13.99 10.09
CA PHE A 613 -0.56 14.56 11.28
C PHE A 613 -0.79 13.53 12.38
N CYS A 614 -1.33 12.35 12.04
CA CYS A 614 -1.53 11.26 13.00
C CYS A 614 -0.20 10.71 13.53
N ALA A 615 0.83 10.59 12.67
CA ALA A 615 2.15 10.16 13.06
C ALA A 615 2.82 11.17 14.02
N HIS A 616 2.67 12.46 13.74
CA HIS A 616 3.19 13.53 14.59
C HIS A 616 2.49 13.56 15.96
N LEU A 617 1.16 13.40 16.01
CA LEU A 617 0.43 13.28 17.28
C LEU A 617 0.94 12.10 18.14
N LEU A 618 1.25 10.97 17.51
CA LEU A 618 1.79 9.81 18.21
C LEU A 618 3.21 10.06 18.74
N GLN A 619 4.09 10.65 17.91
CA GLN A 619 5.48 10.88 18.28
C GLN A 619 5.64 11.96 19.34
N ASP A 620 4.96 13.10 19.17
CA ASP A 620 5.20 14.31 19.96
C ASP A 620 4.28 14.40 21.19
N SER A 621 3.02 13.99 21.02
CA SER A 621 2.00 14.09 22.08
C SER A 621 1.58 12.74 22.66
N HIS A 622 2.16 11.64 22.19
CA HIS A 622 1.80 10.27 22.57
C HIS A 622 0.31 9.96 22.40
N ILE A 623 -0.34 10.52 21.36
CA ILE A 623 -1.75 10.32 21.06
C ILE A 623 -1.86 9.40 19.84
N ALA A 624 -2.44 8.22 20.02
CA ALA A 624 -2.66 7.29 18.92
C ALA A 624 -4.08 7.44 18.36
N VAL A 625 -4.18 7.86 17.10
CA VAL A 625 -5.40 7.94 16.28
C VAL A 625 -5.17 7.26 14.94
N VAL A 626 -6.22 6.98 14.16
CA VAL A 626 -6.09 6.27 12.87
C VAL A 626 -6.40 7.21 11.70
N PRO A 627 -5.49 7.39 10.74
CA PRO A 627 -5.75 8.20 9.56
C PRO A 627 -6.82 7.58 8.67
N GLY A 628 -7.54 8.43 7.96
CA GLY A 628 -8.64 8.09 7.06
C GLY A 628 -8.23 7.24 5.87
N SER A 629 -6.96 7.33 5.46
CA SER A 629 -6.40 6.57 4.33
C SER A 629 -6.57 5.05 4.51
N GLU A 630 -6.58 4.57 5.76
CA GLU A 630 -6.88 3.17 6.13
C GLU A 630 -8.32 2.75 5.84
N PHE A 631 -9.22 3.72 5.75
CA PHE A 631 -10.66 3.52 5.54
C PHE A 631 -11.12 3.99 4.15
N GLY A 632 -10.18 4.34 3.26
CA GLY A 632 -10.46 4.77 1.89
C GLY A 632 -10.79 6.27 1.74
N ASP A 633 -10.43 7.12 2.72
CA ASP A 633 -10.60 8.57 2.66
C ASP A 633 -9.33 9.29 3.12
N GLU A 634 -8.54 9.83 2.18
CA GLU A 634 -7.22 10.43 2.46
C GLU A 634 -7.26 11.65 3.40
N PHE A 635 -8.39 12.35 3.48
CA PHE A 635 -8.57 13.50 4.37
C PHE A 635 -9.30 13.14 5.67
N GLY A 636 -9.67 11.87 5.82
CA GLY A 636 -10.40 11.38 6.97
C GLY A 636 -9.50 11.19 8.20
N MET A 637 -10.09 11.12 9.38
CA MET A 637 -9.45 10.59 10.59
C MET A 637 -10.48 9.93 11.50
N ARG A 638 -10.20 8.73 12.02
CA ARG A 638 -11.10 8.04 12.95
C ARG A 638 -10.63 8.21 14.38
N ILE A 639 -11.56 8.58 15.25
CA ILE A 639 -11.41 8.55 16.71
C ILE A 639 -12.34 7.49 17.30
N SER A 640 -11.78 6.58 18.11
CA SER A 640 -12.56 5.68 18.98
C SER A 640 -12.75 6.33 20.34
N TYR A 641 -14.00 6.40 20.81
CA TYR A 641 -14.33 6.90 22.14
C TYR A 641 -14.78 5.81 23.11
N ALA A 642 -14.35 4.58 22.84
CA ALA A 642 -14.45 3.47 23.78
C ALA A 642 -13.46 3.60 24.95
N SER A 643 -12.38 4.38 24.79
CA SER A 643 -11.32 4.58 25.80
C SER A 643 -11.79 5.36 27.05
N SER A 644 -10.91 5.50 28.04
CA SER A 644 -11.20 6.25 29.28
C SER A 644 -11.45 7.74 28.99
N MET A 645 -12.22 8.40 29.85
CA MET A 645 -12.48 9.84 29.72
C MET A 645 -11.20 10.67 29.82
N GLU A 646 -10.22 10.22 30.60
CA GLU A 646 -8.90 10.84 30.73
C GLU A 646 -8.13 10.79 29.39
N ALA A 647 -8.07 9.61 28.76
CA ALA A 647 -7.43 9.46 27.46
C ALA A 647 -8.11 10.31 26.39
N ILE A 648 -9.45 10.35 26.41
CA ILE A 648 -10.24 11.19 25.50
C ILE A 648 -9.93 12.68 25.71
N ALA A 649 -9.92 13.16 26.96
CA ALA A 649 -9.65 14.57 27.26
C ALA A 649 -8.25 14.98 26.79
N HIS A 650 -7.22 14.19 27.15
CA HIS A 650 -5.84 14.47 26.75
C HIS A 650 -5.66 14.44 25.23
N ALA A 651 -6.24 13.46 24.55
CA ALA A 651 -6.17 13.36 23.10
C ALA A 651 -6.85 14.54 22.40
N MET A 652 -8.00 15.00 22.92
CA MET A 652 -8.69 16.17 22.37
C MET A 652 -7.89 17.46 22.60
N ASP A 653 -7.23 17.60 23.75
CA ASP A 653 -6.35 18.74 24.04
C ASP A 653 -5.14 18.78 23.09
N GLY A 654 -4.42 17.66 22.94
CA GLY A 654 -3.27 17.59 22.05
C GLY A 654 -3.63 17.82 20.58
N MET A 655 -4.74 17.22 20.11
CA MET A 655 -5.23 17.44 18.75
C MET A 655 -5.64 18.89 18.51
N GLU A 656 -6.37 19.52 19.44
CA GLU A 656 -6.78 20.92 19.32
C GLU A 656 -5.56 21.87 19.31
N ASN A 657 -4.59 21.61 20.18
CA ASN A 657 -3.36 22.40 20.25
C ASN A 657 -2.55 22.30 18.97
N LEU A 658 -2.38 21.10 18.42
CA LEU A 658 -1.67 20.91 17.16
C LEU A 658 -2.40 21.60 16.01
N LEU A 659 -3.72 21.38 15.86
CA LEU A 659 -4.52 22.03 14.81
C LEU A 659 -4.47 23.56 14.87
N LYS A 660 -4.38 24.14 16.08
CA LYS A 660 -4.25 25.60 16.28
C LYS A 660 -2.85 26.12 15.99
N SER A 661 -1.81 25.29 16.14
CA SER A 661 -0.42 25.69 15.96
C SER A 661 0.06 25.56 14.51
N LEU A 662 -0.69 24.85 13.66
CA LEU A 662 -0.34 24.68 12.25
C LEU A 662 -0.25 26.03 11.52
N VAL A 663 0.82 26.19 10.75
CA VAL A 663 0.99 27.27 9.78
C VAL A 663 0.93 26.70 8.37
N PHE A 664 0.43 27.47 7.41
CA PHE A 664 0.16 27.00 6.05
C PHE A 664 0.93 27.83 5.02
N GLU A 665 1.36 27.17 3.94
CA GLU A 665 1.89 27.78 2.72
C GLU A 665 0.99 27.52 1.51
#